data_AF-A0A3M7I1E8-F1
#
_entry.id   AF-A0A3M7I1E8-F1
#
_cell.length_a   1.000
_cell.length_b   1.000
_cell.length_c   1.000
_cell.angle_alpha   90.00
_cell.angle_beta   90.00
_cell.angle_gamma   90.00
#
_symmetry.space_group_name_H-M   'P 1'
#
loop_
_entity.id
_entity.type
_entity.pdbx_description
1 polymer ?
#
loop_
_entity_poly.entity_id
_entity_poly.type
_entity_poly.pdbx_seq_one_letter_code
_entity_poly.pdbx_strand_id
1 'polypeptide(L)'
;MGLAAAAASSGPPSPDFGALFGWGGGAKRDVEKHLKYEPPRRWGDPGLSAGPPPPPPAAAAAAVPESVQEYQHGHILWPWAGPPSKRKKEKLDGTIPITNNLPGGLTKTSVRAFDEILAPLEAQREIALEQMRPIVDFLLSAADEPAAGNVAKLVSCLGPRSISDEALCALAQMLLDKAKLGTMTGYELGDAAAILVQRGCSESAGVGHLIVAILEAVPNKARLKVVTAINHRLSQTTDNAIAQIECWLLLLSSCHFMRDSHYDNTIWREVYKYFSPHLRMSQLSSHFARLDQEDFARVALTYWVPNLCAPSTGSGVSAVVRGKAKNFRFRRGPRMDMELASRLNADFKILRSERMEAEETSQWLKRKHRWVQKPLRDVLVVLARYEMPLEQFLLDICEVFKAKLPFLVDGLLWTLYRILDLDPELHVPPAIASSLIHHYLGRQDDPGAVRRAWLIFKNNPTISLLECSDLPLRLIQQGEGTPDRIFYLLNRKTPSDITPPSTRHFIPFGSQEDTTTNNFTSPPQNHFTPFGSQEDTTTNDLSASPQRLQPLYYPDGSPRLAGLPRCSLPTPLIDLIDLVAYAYATQPHSSSRVAFRRVWDCYRFLQDRGAPLSQLLSRSLVQAGLLRPLKERKYLPLEQTRFVLSLVSRLEGPEVAERLDRLVWDARRGNRIPGKNELGDVDRRRGAEDQRLVGKVYGRFQAGGRLRFAVVGKKPREYWRERRGVKHLRVDRSGVDRDAT
;
A
#
# COMPACT_ATOMS: atom_id res chain seq x y z
N MET A 1 -60.28 39.33 7.63
CA MET A 1 -60.63 40.32 8.69
C MET A 1 -59.56 40.28 9.76
N GLY A 2 -59.05 41.45 10.18
CA GLY A 2 -58.07 41.59 11.26
C GLY A 2 -56.80 42.35 10.88
N LEU A 3 -56.91 43.67 10.73
CA LEU A 3 -55.81 44.64 10.69
C LEU A 3 -55.32 44.92 12.12
N ALA A 4 -54.00 45.05 12.31
CA ALA A 4 -53.42 45.92 13.34
C ALA A 4 -51.99 46.32 12.94
N ALA A 5 -51.67 47.59 13.16
CA ALA A 5 -50.55 48.33 12.60
C ALA A 5 -49.42 48.60 13.62
N ALA A 6 -48.22 48.79 13.05
CA ALA A 6 -47.13 49.72 13.40
C ALA A 6 -46.56 49.80 14.84
N ALA A 7 -45.24 49.60 14.93
CA ALA A 7 -44.33 50.56 15.58
C ALA A 7 -42.92 50.41 14.99
N ALA A 8 -42.44 51.45 14.31
CA ALA A 8 -41.06 51.60 13.88
C ALA A 8 -40.26 52.26 15.03
N SER A 9 -39.12 51.67 15.40
CA SER A 9 -38.07 52.37 16.13
C SER A 9 -36.80 52.42 15.27
N SER A 10 -36.42 53.64 14.93
CA SER A 10 -35.26 54.01 14.14
C SER A 10 -34.02 54.13 15.01
N GLY A 11 -33.00 53.33 14.72
CA GLY A 11 -31.63 53.52 15.21
C GLY A 11 -30.66 52.61 14.42
N PRO A 12 -29.49 53.11 13.97
CA PRO A 12 -28.54 52.26 13.24
C PRO A 12 -27.89 51.25 14.21
N PRO A 13 -27.82 49.96 13.86
CA PRO A 13 -27.19 48.96 14.72
C PRO A 13 -25.67 49.19 14.78
N SER A 14 -25.14 49.25 15.99
CA SER A 14 -23.70 49.17 16.24
C SER A 14 -23.16 47.81 15.79
N PRO A 15 -22.04 47.74 15.05
CA PRO A 15 -21.49 46.46 14.62
C PRO A 15 -20.91 45.69 15.81
N ASP A 16 -21.52 44.54 16.07
CA ASP A 16 -21.12 43.52 17.04
C ASP A 16 -19.99 42.65 16.46
N PHE A 17 -18.87 42.53 17.18
CA PHE A 17 -17.68 41.80 16.77
C PHE A 17 -17.84 40.27 16.87
N GLY A 18 -18.91 39.76 17.52
CA GLY A 18 -19.20 38.31 17.60
C GLY A 18 -19.59 37.67 16.26
N ALA A 19 -20.13 38.45 15.32
CA ALA A 19 -20.58 37.96 14.01
C ALA A 19 -19.43 37.67 13.02
N LEU A 20 -18.21 38.15 13.30
CA LEU A 20 -17.04 37.93 12.45
C LEU A 20 -16.36 36.56 12.71
N PHE A 21 -16.61 35.98 13.90
CA PHE A 21 -16.02 34.69 14.34
C PHE A 21 -17.06 33.64 14.79
N GLY A 22 -18.36 33.93 14.66
CA GLY A 22 -19.43 32.93 14.68
C GLY A 22 -19.77 32.33 16.04
N TRP A 23 -19.69 33.10 17.13
CA TRP A 23 -20.13 32.66 18.46
C TRP A 23 -21.33 33.51 18.91
N GLY A 24 -22.52 32.95 18.80
CA GLY A 24 -23.79 33.50 19.29
C GLY A 24 -24.95 32.56 18.94
N GLY A 25 -25.44 31.80 19.91
CA GLY A 25 -26.67 30.98 19.79
C GLY A 25 -27.94 31.84 19.82
N GLY A 26 -29.12 31.39 19.41
CA GLY A 26 -29.55 30.07 18.95
C GLY A 26 -31.03 30.09 18.54
N ALA A 27 -31.66 28.91 18.59
CA ALA A 27 -33.10 28.61 18.48
C ALA A 27 -33.70 28.30 17.07
N LYS A 28 -33.83 26.98 16.84
CA LYS A 28 -34.98 26.21 16.32
C LYS A 28 -35.90 26.85 15.27
N ARG A 29 -36.04 26.16 14.12
CA ARG A 29 -37.27 25.40 13.77
C ARG A 29 -37.06 24.46 12.56
N ASP A 30 -37.38 23.20 12.82
CA ASP A 30 -38.21 22.26 12.05
C ASP A 30 -37.81 21.84 10.63
N VAL A 31 -37.03 20.76 10.53
CA VAL A 31 -37.23 19.70 9.53
C VAL A 31 -37.00 18.34 10.18
N GLU A 32 -38.01 17.83 10.90
CA GLU A 32 -38.13 16.42 11.28
C GLU A 32 -39.34 15.83 10.55
N LYS A 33 -39.12 15.01 9.51
CA LYS A 33 -40.01 13.88 9.16
C LYS A 33 -39.19 12.75 8.53
N HIS A 34 -39.40 11.55 9.08
CA HIS A 34 -38.97 10.21 8.63
C HIS A 34 -37.60 9.68 9.07
N LEU A 35 -37.47 9.35 10.36
CA LEU A 35 -36.81 8.11 10.80
C LEU A 35 -37.57 7.55 12.03
N LYS A 36 -38.31 6.45 11.84
CA LYS A 36 -38.82 5.64 12.95
C LYS A 36 -37.64 4.86 13.53
N TYR A 37 -37.33 5.12 14.80
CA TYR A 37 -36.36 4.37 15.59
C TYR A 37 -37.14 3.53 16.61
N GLU A 38 -36.93 2.21 16.61
CA GLU A 38 -37.38 1.30 17.67
C GLU A 38 -36.19 0.96 18.60
N PRO A 39 -36.38 0.97 19.93
CA PRO A 39 -35.30 0.71 20.87
C PRO A 39 -35.01 -0.79 21.06
N PRO A 40 -33.75 -1.18 21.33
CA PRO A 40 -33.37 -2.56 21.62
C PRO A 40 -33.86 -2.98 23.02
N ARG A 41 -34.58 -4.11 23.10
CA ARG A 41 -34.97 -4.72 24.36
C ARG A 41 -33.75 -5.32 25.07
N ARG A 42 -33.50 -4.86 26.29
CA ARG A 42 -32.65 -5.53 27.29
C ARG A 42 -33.35 -6.79 27.78
N TRP A 43 -32.67 -7.94 27.77
CA TRP A 43 -32.92 -9.02 28.72
C TRP A 43 -31.58 -9.51 29.26
N GLY A 44 -31.45 -9.49 30.58
CA GLY A 44 -30.38 -10.15 31.32
C GLY A 44 -30.76 -11.60 31.66
N ASP A 45 -29.74 -12.33 32.09
CA ASP A 45 -29.60 -13.75 32.44
C ASP A 45 -30.57 -14.27 33.55
N PRO A 46 -30.38 -15.48 34.11
CA PRO A 46 -30.52 -16.83 33.52
C PRO A 46 -31.46 -17.73 34.38
N GLY A 47 -31.90 -18.88 33.82
CA GLY A 47 -32.15 -20.08 34.62
C GLY A 47 -33.54 -20.72 34.56
N LEU A 48 -33.49 -22.06 34.50
CA LEU A 48 -34.50 -23.07 34.83
C LEU A 48 -35.47 -23.55 33.74
N SER A 49 -35.11 -24.72 33.20
CA SER A 49 -35.96 -25.93 33.11
C SER A 49 -37.18 -25.92 32.18
N ALA A 50 -37.04 -26.58 31.02
CA ALA A 50 -38.04 -27.51 30.49
C ALA A 50 -37.41 -28.34 29.35
N GLY A 51 -37.57 -29.67 29.42
CA GLY A 51 -36.99 -30.63 28.47
C GLY A 51 -37.68 -30.67 27.09
N PRO A 52 -37.18 -31.52 26.18
CA PRO A 52 -37.64 -31.59 24.80
C PRO A 52 -38.99 -32.31 24.65
N PRO A 53 -39.88 -31.88 23.74
CA PRO A 53 -41.10 -32.62 23.41
C PRO A 53 -40.83 -33.83 22.50
N PRO A 54 -41.66 -34.89 22.59
CA PRO A 54 -41.49 -36.18 21.90
C PRO A 54 -41.92 -36.15 20.41
N PRO A 55 -41.47 -37.14 19.60
CA PRO A 55 -41.80 -37.24 18.17
C PRO A 55 -43.20 -37.84 17.91
N PRO A 56 -43.87 -37.49 16.80
CA PRO A 56 -45.12 -38.14 16.37
C PRO A 56 -44.88 -39.48 15.63
N PRO A 57 -45.89 -40.38 15.61
CA PRO A 57 -45.72 -41.80 15.36
C PRO A 57 -45.85 -42.23 13.88
N ALA A 58 -45.37 -43.44 13.62
CA ALA A 58 -45.30 -44.13 12.33
C ALA A 58 -46.64 -44.68 11.83
N ALA A 59 -46.82 -44.67 10.50
CA ALA A 59 -47.50 -45.68 9.68
C ALA A 59 -47.18 -45.39 8.20
N ALA A 60 -47.16 -46.30 7.24
CA ALA A 60 -46.80 -47.70 7.12
C ALA A 60 -46.70 -47.95 5.59
N ALA A 61 -45.90 -48.95 5.20
CA ALA A 61 -45.91 -49.64 3.90
C ALA A 61 -45.37 -48.92 2.65
N ALA A 62 -44.14 -49.27 2.26
CA ALA A 62 -43.86 -49.92 0.97
C ALA A 62 -42.47 -50.56 1.00
N ALA A 63 -42.40 -51.79 0.52
CA ALA A 63 -41.29 -52.72 0.64
C ALA A 63 -40.26 -52.59 -0.50
N VAL A 64 -38.96 -52.76 -0.15
CA VAL A 64 -37.95 -53.65 -0.81
C VAL A 64 -37.51 -53.30 -2.27
N PRO A 65 -36.21 -53.48 -2.66
CA PRO A 65 -34.96 -53.45 -1.89
C PRO A 65 -33.80 -52.67 -2.55
N GLU A 66 -32.72 -52.59 -1.76
CA GLU A 66 -31.34 -52.33 -2.13
C GLU A 66 -30.88 -52.97 -3.45
N SER A 67 -30.14 -52.21 -4.25
CA SER A 67 -29.16 -52.78 -5.17
C SER A 67 -27.87 -51.96 -5.12
N VAL A 68 -26.82 -52.70 -4.77
CA VAL A 68 -25.41 -52.36 -4.85
C VAL A 68 -25.06 -52.13 -6.32
N GLN A 69 -24.55 -50.94 -6.67
CA GLN A 69 -24.05 -50.66 -8.01
C GLN A 69 -22.52 -50.85 -8.06
N GLU A 70 -22.13 -52.10 -8.34
CA GLU A 70 -20.87 -52.43 -9.00
C GLU A 70 -20.92 -51.93 -10.46
N TYR A 71 -19.97 -51.08 -10.85
CA TYR A 71 -19.76 -50.73 -12.26
C TYR A 71 -18.89 -51.80 -12.93
N GLN A 72 -19.50 -52.90 -13.37
CA GLN A 72 -18.91 -53.79 -14.37
C GLN A 72 -19.34 -53.38 -15.78
N HIS A 73 -18.35 -53.25 -16.65
CA HIS A 73 -18.47 -52.85 -18.04
C HIS A 73 -19.11 -53.99 -18.86
N GLY A 74 -20.22 -53.66 -19.54
CA GLY A 74 -20.87 -54.53 -20.50
C GLY A 74 -20.01 -54.73 -21.75
N HIS A 75 -19.65 -55.99 -21.99
CA HIS A 75 -19.15 -56.49 -23.26
C HIS A 75 -20.31 -56.58 -24.27
N ILE A 76 -20.16 -55.93 -25.43
CA ILE A 76 -20.92 -56.26 -26.64
C ILE A 76 -19.99 -57.03 -27.57
N LEU A 77 -20.43 -58.24 -27.93
CA LEU A 77 -19.82 -59.12 -28.92
C LEU A 77 -19.83 -58.49 -30.32
N TRP A 78 -18.72 -58.65 -31.05
CA TRP A 78 -18.75 -59.10 -32.45
C TRP A 78 -17.80 -60.30 -32.62
N PRO A 79 -18.17 -61.30 -33.44
CA PRO A 79 -17.51 -62.60 -33.54
C PRO A 79 -16.36 -62.58 -34.57
N TRP A 80 -15.68 -63.72 -34.74
CA TRP A 80 -14.53 -64.00 -35.63
C TRP A 80 -13.14 -63.89 -34.99
N ALA A 81 -12.83 -64.84 -34.09
CA ALA A 81 -11.56 -65.59 -34.10
C ALA A 81 -11.66 -66.74 -33.08
N GLY A 82 -11.63 -67.97 -33.58
CA GLY A 82 -11.66 -69.18 -32.76
C GLY A 82 -10.39 -69.38 -31.90
N PRO A 83 -10.44 -70.30 -30.92
CA PRO A 83 -9.36 -70.51 -29.95
C PRO A 83 -8.13 -71.21 -30.59
N PRO A 84 -6.91 -70.97 -30.07
CA PRO A 84 -5.69 -71.51 -30.68
C PRO A 84 -5.54 -73.00 -30.36
N SER A 85 -5.58 -73.83 -31.40
CA SER A 85 -5.29 -75.26 -31.32
C SER A 85 -3.79 -75.53 -31.30
N LYS A 86 -3.35 -76.37 -30.35
CA LYS A 86 -2.03 -76.99 -30.31
C LYS A 86 -1.82 -77.94 -31.50
N ARG A 87 -0.85 -77.67 -32.38
CA ARG A 87 -0.16 -78.67 -33.23
C ARG A 87 1.29 -78.21 -33.40
N LYS A 88 2.25 -78.89 -32.80
CA LYS A 88 3.00 -80.08 -33.27
C LYS A 88 3.93 -79.73 -34.44
N LYS A 89 5.23 -79.82 -34.13
CA LYS A 89 6.41 -79.66 -34.98
C LYS A 89 6.28 -80.42 -36.30
N GLU A 90 6.55 -79.74 -37.41
CA GLU A 90 7.10 -80.34 -38.62
C GLU A 90 8.31 -79.51 -39.07
N LYS A 91 9.42 -80.22 -39.27
CA LYS A 91 10.65 -79.73 -39.89
C LYS A 91 10.40 -79.65 -41.39
N LEU A 92 10.77 -78.53 -42.02
CA LEU A 92 11.13 -78.55 -43.43
C LEU A 92 12.26 -77.56 -43.66
N ASP A 93 13.39 -78.11 -44.09
CA ASP A 93 14.63 -77.41 -44.40
C ASP A 93 14.43 -76.44 -45.57
N GLY A 94 14.95 -75.23 -45.40
CA GLY A 94 15.03 -74.19 -46.41
C GLY A 94 16.05 -73.15 -45.94
N THR A 95 17.32 -73.40 -46.24
CA THR A 95 18.47 -72.60 -45.83
C THR A 95 18.42 -71.22 -46.51
N ILE A 96 18.00 -70.20 -45.76
CA ILE A 96 18.33 -68.79 -46.04
C ILE A 96 19.39 -68.41 -45.00
N PRO A 97 20.54 -67.82 -45.39
CA PRO A 97 21.56 -67.47 -44.43
C PRO A 97 21.09 -66.26 -43.61
N ILE A 98 20.49 -66.53 -42.45
CA ILE A 98 20.34 -65.54 -41.39
C ILE A 98 21.74 -65.38 -40.79
N THR A 99 22.43 -64.32 -41.19
CA THR A 99 23.58 -63.83 -40.44
C THR A 99 23.09 -63.43 -39.06
N ASN A 100 23.44 -64.24 -38.06
CA ASN A 100 23.29 -63.94 -36.64
C ASN A 100 24.11 -62.69 -36.29
N ASN A 101 23.55 -61.51 -36.50
CA ASN A 101 24.07 -60.28 -35.90
C ASN A 101 23.65 -60.28 -34.44
N LEU A 102 24.64 -60.40 -33.55
CA LEU A 102 24.47 -60.21 -32.11
C LEU A 102 23.68 -58.91 -31.85
N PRO A 103 22.67 -58.90 -30.95
CA PRO A 103 21.84 -57.72 -30.67
C PRO A 103 22.61 -56.50 -30.14
N GLY A 104 23.89 -56.64 -29.77
CA GLY A 104 24.76 -55.51 -29.35
C GLY A 104 25.53 -54.83 -30.48
N GLY A 105 25.48 -55.34 -31.73
CA GLY A 105 26.21 -54.76 -32.86
C GLY A 105 25.58 -53.46 -33.37
N LEU A 106 24.27 -53.49 -33.62
CA LEU A 106 23.52 -52.37 -34.23
C LEU A 106 23.55 -51.11 -33.35
N THR A 107 23.37 -51.26 -32.04
CA THR A 107 23.43 -50.14 -31.09
C THR A 107 24.81 -49.48 -31.09
N LYS A 108 25.89 -50.25 -31.11
CA LYS A 108 27.26 -49.70 -31.16
C LYS A 108 27.55 -49.01 -32.48
N THR A 109 27.05 -49.54 -33.60
CA THR A 109 27.17 -48.91 -34.91
C THR A 109 26.41 -47.59 -34.96
N SER A 110 25.20 -47.54 -34.40
CA SER A 110 24.38 -46.33 -34.31
C SER A 110 25.06 -45.24 -33.48
N VAL A 111 25.55 -45.57 -32.28
CA VAL A 111 26.30 -44.62 -31.42
C VAL A 111 27.53 -44.08 -32.14
N ARG A 112 28.32 -44.93 -32.80
CA ARG A 112 29.52 -44.51 -33.52
C ARG A 112 29.20 -43.58 -34.68
N ALA A 113 28.19 -43.91 -35.48
CA ALA A 113 27.74 -43.07 -36.59
C ALA A 113 27.24 -41.70 -36.09
N PHE A 114 26.55 -41.68 -34.95
CA PHE A 114 26.11 -40.42 -34.33
C PHE A 114 27.27 -39.58 -33.80
N ASP A 115 28.31 -40.21 -33.27
CA ASP A 115 29.51 -39.51 -32.78
C ASP A 115 30.28 -38.82 -33.91
N GLU A 116 30.34 -39.45 -35.08
CA GLU A 116 30.92 -38.85 -36.28
C GLU A 116 30.14 -37.60 -36.73
N ILE A 117 28.82 -37.57 -36.53
CA ILE A 117 27.95 -36.41 -36.83
C ILE A 117 28.07 -35.31 -35.76
N LEU A 118 28.28 -35.68 -34.49
CA LEU A 118 28.44 -34.72 -33.39
C LEU A 118 29.83 -34.08 -33.32
N ALA A 119 30.89 -34.78 -33.76
CA ALA A 119 32.27 -34.30 -33.67
C ALA A 119 32.51 -32.87 -34.22
N PRO A 120 31.93 -32.45 -35.36
CA PRO A 120 32.07 -31.08 -35.87
C PRO A 120 31.45 -30.01 -34.96
N LEU A 121 30.49 -30.39 -34.13
CA LEU A 121 29.74 -29.50 -33.23
C LEU A 121 30.44 -29.29 -31.90
N GLU A 122 31.40 -30.15 -31.55
CA GLU A 122 32.06 -30.12 -30.25
C GLU A 122 32.77 -28.78 -30.00
N ALA A 123 33.37 -28.21 -31.05
CA ALA A 123 34.11 -26.95 -31.01
C ALA A 123 33.24 -25.69 -31.20
N GLN A 124 31.96 -25.83 -31.55
CA GLN A 124 31.10 -24.69 -31.88
C GLN A 124 30.40 -24.14 -30.64
N ARG A 125 30.30 -22.80 -30.56
CA ARG A 125 29.59 -22.10 -29.47
C ARG A 125 28.10 -21.89 -29.77
N GLU A 126 27.77 -21.73 -31.05
CA GLU A 126 26.42 -21.49 -31.55
C GLU A 126 26.06 -22.55 -32.61
N ILE A 127 24.83 -23.04 -32.55
CA ILE A 127 24.32 -24.06 -33.47
C ILE A 127 23.21 -23.45 -34.32
N ALA A 128 23.48 -23.29 -35.63
CA ALA A 128 22.51 -22.84 -36.61
C ALA A 128 21.77 -24.01 -37.27
N LEU A 129 20.75 -23.71 -38.07
CA LEU A 129 19.90 -24.71 -38.74
C LEU A 129 20.71 -25.69 -39.60
N GLU A 130 21.71 -25.19 -40.33
CA GLU A 130 22.51 -26.02 -41.25
C GLU A 130 23.29 -27.11 -40.52
N GLN A 131 23.73 -26.84 -39.30
CA GLN A 131 24.38 -27.82 -38.44
C GLN A 131 23.38 -28.77 -37.77
N MET A 132 22.15 -28.31 -37.52
CA MET A 132 21.11 -29.13 -36.90
C MET A 132 20.48 -30.13 -37.87
N ARG A 133 20.37 -29.80 -39.16
CA ARG A 133 19.74 -30.66 -40.20
C ARG A 133 20.32 -32.09 -40.25
N PRO A 134 21.65 -32.31 -40.39
CA PRO A 134 22.22 -33.66 -40.43
C PRO A 134 21.92 -34.49 -39.17
N ILE A 135 21.85 -33.83 -38.00
CA ILE A 135 21.53 -34.48 -36.73
C ILE A 135 20.07 -34.95 -36.74
N VAL A 136 19.16 -34.05 -37.13
CA VAL A 136 17.72 -34.35 -37.21
C VAL A 136 17.45 -35.46 -38.21
N ASP A 137 18.07 -35.39 -39.40
CA ASP A 137 17.92 -36.39 -40.45
C ASP A 137 18.41 -37.77 -39.98
N PHE A 138 19.56 -37.83 -39.30
CA PHE A 138 20.06 -39.08 -38.73
C PHE A 138 19.11 -39.64 -37.68
N LEU A 139 18.67 -38.81 -36.72
CA LEU A 139 17.78 -39.24 -35.66
C LEU A 139 16.43 -39.71 -36.19
N LEU A 140 15.91 -39.15 -37.29
CA LEU A 140 14.66 -39.62 -37.91
C LEU A 140 14.85 -40.82 -38.86
N SER A 141 16.09 -41.18 -39.21
CA SER A 141 16.39 -42.29 -40.11
C SER A 141 16.29 -43.66 -39.43
N ALA A 142 16.25 -44.72 -40.22
CA ALA A 142 16.34 -46.10 -39.75
C ALA A 142 17.72 -46.47 -39.17
N ALA A 143 18.72 -45.59 -39.27
CA ALA A 143 20.05 -45.80 -38.69
C ALA A 143 20.11 -45.44 -37.18
N ASP A 144 19.11 -44.72 -36.67
CA ASP A 144 18.96 -44.45 -35.24
C ASP A 144 18.28 -45.63 -34.53
N GLU A 145 19.05 -46.33 -33.70
CA GLU A 145 18.52 -47.39 -32.86
C GLU A 145 18.03 -46.79 -31.53
N PRO A 146 16.75 -46.94 -31.13
CA PRO A 146 16.22 -46.34 -29.90
C PRO A 146 17.03 -46.67 -28.64
N ALA A 147 17.57 -47.89 -28.56
CA ALA A 147 18.40 -48.33 -27.44
C ALA A 147 19.78 -47.66 -27.37
N ALA A 148 20.20 -46.91 -28.39
CA ALA A 148 21.49 -46.22 -28.46
C ALA A 148 21.56 -44.95 -27.59
N GLY A 149 20.41 -44.37 -27.22
CA GLY A 149 20.38 -43.17 -26.38
C GLY A 149 20.96 -41.91 -27.06
N ASN A 150 20.97 -41.88 -28.40
CA ASN A 150 21.56 -40.79 -29.19
C ASN A 150 20.91 -39.42 -28.87
N VAL A 151 19.60 -39.39 -28.60
CA VAL A 151 18.91 -38.15 -28.20
C VAL A 151 19.41 -37.63 -26.85
N ALA A 152 19.63 -38.51 -25.86
CA ALA A 152 20.18 -38.10 -24.57
C ALA A 152 21.62 -37.54 -24.73
N LYS A 153 22.40 -38.13 -25.64
CA LYS A 153 23.73 -37.64 -25.99
C LYS A 153 23.66 -36.26 -26.64
N LEU A 154 22.70 -36.03 -27.55
CA LEU A 154 22.44 -34.72 -28.13
C LEU A 154 22.09 -33.68 -27.05
N VAL A 155 21.16 -33.99 -26.15
CA VAL A 155 20.72 -33.11 -25.05
C VAL A 155 21.91 -32.67 -24.19
N SER A 156 22.80 -33.61 -23.81
CA SER A 156 24.03 -33.31 -23.08
C SER A 156 24.96 -32.38 -23.88
N CYS A 157 25.10 -32.64 -25.17
CA CYS A 157 25.92 -31.87 -26.10
C CYS A 157 25.41 -30.42 -26.28
N LEU A 158 24.08 -30.24 -26.33
CA LEU A 158 23.45 -28.92 -26.50
C LEU A 158 23.50 -28.05 -25.24
N GLY A 159 23.64 -28.65 -24.06
CA GLY A 159 23.57 -27.98 -22.75
C GLY A 159 24.34 -26.65 -22.61
N PRO A 160 25.62 -26.55 -23.00
CA PRO A 160 26.41 -25.33 -22.82
C PRO A 160 26.36 -24.32 -24.00
N ARG A 161 25.66 -24.61 -25.10
CA ARG A 161 25.77 -23.85 -26.37
C ARG A 161 24.56 -22.97 -26.65
N SER A 162 24.69 -21.89 -27.43
CA SER A 162 23.53 -21.16 -27.98
C SER A 162 22.96 -21.90 -29.20
N ILE A 163 21.64 -21.80 -29.42
CA ILE A 163 20.96 -22.44 -30.54
C ILE A 163 20.07 -21.38 -31.20
N SER A 164 20.15 -21.26 -32.52
CA SER A 164 19.25 -20.40 -33.31
C SER A 164 17.78 -20.85 -33.22
N ASP A 165 16.84 -19.92 -33.41
CA ASP A 165 15.40 -20.20 -33.38
C ASP A 165 14.98 -21.23 -34.43
N GLU A 166 15.57 -21.18 -35.64
CA GLU A 166 15.29 -22.14 -36.70
C GLU A 166 15.77 -23.55 -36.32
N ALA A 167 16.94 -23.66 -35.68
CA ALA A 167 17.45 -24.94 -35.19
C ALA A 167 16.61 -25.49 -34.02
N LEU A 168 16.10 -24.62 -33.14
CA LEU A 168 15.15 -25.02 -32.09
C LEU A 168 13.84 -25.54 -32.68
N CYS A 169 13.32 -24.92 -33.74
CA CYS A 169 12.13 -25.40 -34.43
C CYS A 169 12.36 -26.77 -35.09
N ALA A 170 13.50 -26.97 -35.73
CA ALA A 170 13.87 -28.27 -36.31
C ALA A 170 13.99 -29.36 -35.23
N LEU A 171 14.61 -29.04 -34.09
CA LEU A 171 14.70 -29.95 -32.95
C LEU A 171 13.30 -30.29 -32.39
N ALA A 172 12.42 -29.29 -32.25
CA ALA A 172 11.07 -29.50 -31.76
C ALA A 172 10.22 -30.35 -32.72
N GLN A 173 10.36 -30.15 -34.03
CA GLN A 173 9.69 -30.97 -35.03
C GLN A 173 10.17 -32.44 -34.96
N MET A 174 11.48 -32.66 -34.83
CA MET A 174 12.05 -34.01 -34.64
C MET A 174 11.49 -34.70 -33.40
N LEU A 175 11.42 -33.98 -32.27
CA LEU A 175 10.85 -34.53 -31.02
C LEU A 175 9.36 -34.84 -31.15
N LEU A 176 8.60 -34.04 -31.91
CA LEU A 176 7.19 -34.31 -32.20
C LEU A 176 7.03 -35.62 -32.97
N ASP A 177 7.85 -35.84 -33.99
CA ASP A 177 7.76 -37.05 -34.81
C ASP A 177 8.21 -38.29 -34.02
N LYS A 178 9.27 -38.17 -33.20
CA LYS A 178 9.66 -39.21 -32.23
C LYS A 178 8.58 -39.52 -31.19
N ALA A 179 7.86 -38.50 -30.71
CA ALA A 179 6.75 -38.68 -29.78
C ALA A 179 5.59 -39.44 -30.43
N LYS A 180 5.22 -39.11 -31.68
CA LYS A 180 4.20 -39.84 -32.45
C LYS A 180 4.58 -41.29 -32.73
N LEU A 181 5.85 -41.54 -33.04
CA LEU A 181 6.36 -42.89 -33.30
C LEU A 181 6.52 -43.72 -32.02
N GLY A 182 6.53 -43.09 -30.84
CA GLY A 182 6.70 -43.79 -29.56
C GLY A 182 8.07 -44.42 -29.37
N THR A 183 9.09 -43.94 -30.09
CA THR A 183 10.45 -44.50 -30.06
C THR A 183 11.31 -43.99 -28.90
N MET A 184 10.80 -43.04 -28.11
CA MET A 184 11.50 -42.48 -26.96
C MET A 184 10.78 -42.81 -25.65
N THR A 185 11.54 -43.02 -24.58
CA THR A 185 10.93 -43.11 -23.25
C THR A 185 10.43 -41.73 -22.79
N GLY A 186 9.44 -41.73 -21.87
CA GLY A 186 8.90 -40.47 -21.36
C GLY A 186 9.92 -39.58 -20.64
N TYR A 187 10.96 -40.16 -20.04
CA TYR A 187 12.03 -39.36 -19.39
C TYR A 187 12.97 -38.74 -20.42
N GLU A 188 13.40 -39.50 -21.43
CA GLU A 188 14.26 -38.97 -22.51
C GLU A 188 13.55 -37.86 -23.29
N LEU A 189 12.26 -38.05 -23.58
CA LEU A 189 11.47 -37.03 -24.26
C LEU A 189 11.30 -35.78 -23.39
N GLY A 190 11.07 -35.94 -22.08
CA GLY A 190 10.95 -34.82 -21.16
C GLY A 190 12.25 -34.06 -20.96
N ASP A 191 13.40 -34.75 -20.86
CA ASP A 191 14.71 -34.13 -20.79
C ASP A 191 15.04 -33.34 -22.06
N ALA A 192 14.68 -33.86 -23.24
CA ALA A 192 14.86 -33.16 -24.50
C ALA A 192 13.92 -31.96 -24.65
N ALA A 193 12.64 -32.11 -24.27
CA ALA A 193 11.66 -31.03 -24.29
C ALA A 193 12.02 -29.92 -23.29
N ALA A 194 12.70 -30.23 -22.18
CA ALA A 194 13.16 -29.22 -21.22
C ALA A 194 14.12 -28.20 -21.85
N ILE A 195 14.97 -28.61 -22.80
CA ILE A 195 15.84 -27.67 -23.53
C ILE A 195 15.01 -26.69 -24.36
N LEU A 196 13.94 -27.17 -25.00
CA LEU A 196 13.02 -26.30 -25.75
C LEU A 196 12.35 -25.29 -24.82
N VAL A 197 11.95 -25.71 -23.62
CA VAL A 197 11.33 -24.83 -22.63
C VAL A 197 12.32 -23.80 -22.08
N GLN A 198 13.56 -24.20 -21.80
CA GLN A 198 14.59 -23.31 -21.28
C GLN A 198 15.05 -22.25 -22.29
N ARG A 199 14.89 -22.49 -23.59
CA ARG A 199 15.48 -21.64 -24.64
C ARG A 199 14.47 -20.99 -25.57
N GLY A 200 13.43 -21.72 -25.96
CA GLY A 200 12.48 -21.27 -26.99
C GLY A 200 11.20 -20.64 -26.45
N CYS A 201 10.87 -20.84 -25.16
CA CYS A 201 9.59 -20.39 -24.60
C CYS A 201 9.39 -18.87 -24.55
N SER A 202 10.45 -18.08 -24.40
CA SER A 202 10.36 -16.61 -24.29
C SER A 202 10.52 -15.88 -25.62
N GLU A 203 11.14 -16.51 -26.62
CA GLU A 203 11.65 -15.81 -27.82
C GLU A 203 10.89 -16.19 -29.11
N SER A 204 10.42 -17.44 -29.25
CA SER A 204 9.80 -17.92 -30.48
C SER A 204 8.40 -18.53 -30.27
N ALA A 205 7.38 -17.85 -30.80
CA ALA A 205 5.99 -18.34 -30.76
C ALA A 205 5.80 -19.70 -31.45
N GLY A 206 6.62 -20.00 -32.47
CA GLY A 206 6.57 -21.27 -33.21
C GLY A 206 6.99 -22.46 -32.34
N VAL A 207 8.03 -22.30 -31.51
CA VAL A 207 8.51 -23.37 -30.62
C VAL A 207 7.47 -23.70 -29.55
N GLY A 208 6.77 -22.70 -29.01
CA GLY A 208 5.70 -22.90 -28.04
C GLY A 208 4.57 -23.81 -28.57
N HIS A 209 4.13 -23.59 -29.81
CA HIS A 209 3.11 -24.45 -30.44
C HIS A 209 3.60 -25.88 -30.64
N LEU A 210 4.87 -26.07 -31.00
CA LEU A 210 5.46 -27.41 -31.13
C LEU A 210 5.59 -28.13 -29.80
N ILE A 211 5.95 -27.43 -28.70
CA ILE A 211 5.99 -28.02 -27.36
C ILE A 211 4.61 -28.57 -26.97
N VAL A 212 3.54 -27.80 -27.19
CA VAL A 212 2.16 -28.26 -26.94
C VAL A 212 1.83 -29.48 -27.81
N ALA A 213 2.18 -29.45 -29.09
CA ALA A 213 1.95 -30.58 -30.00
C ALA A 213 2.71 -31.85 -29.56
N ILE A 214 3.95 -31.71 -29.08
CA ILE A 214 4.73 -32.83 -28.52
C ILE A 214 3.97 -33.44 -27.35
N LEU A 215 3.56 -32.64 -26.37
CA LEU A 215 2.85 -33.11 -25.18
C LEU A 215 1.53 -33.80 -25.50
N GLU A 216 0.80 -33.31 -26.51
CA GLU A 216 -0.43 -33.95 -26.98
C GLU A 216 -0.18 -35.31 -27.65
N ALA A 217 0.91 -35.43 -28.41
CA ALA A 217 1.30 -36.68 -29.07
C ALA A 217 1.75 -37.77 -28.08
N VAL A 218 2.17 -37.41 -26.86
CA VAL A 218 2.62 -38.38 -25.85
C VAL A 218 1.46 -39.26 -25.38
N PRO A 219 1.64 -40.60 -25.31
CA PRO A 219 0.64 -41.50 -24.74
C PRO A 219 0.29 -41.16 -23.29
N ASN A 220 -0.99 -41.31 -22.90
CA ASN A 220 -1.48 -40.98 -21.54
C ASN A 220 -0.61 -41.53 -20.40
N LYS A 221 -0.12 -42.76 -20.52
CA LYS A 221 0.73 -43.42 -19.50
C LYS A 221 2.12 -42.78 -19.33
N ALA A 222 2.59 -42.02 -20.32
CA ALA A 222 3.90 -41.39 -20.34
C ALA A 222 3.87 -39.88 -20.06
N ARG A 223 2.71 -39.21 -20.20
CA ARG A 223 2.56 -37.75 -19.99
C ARG A 223 3.09 -37.26 -18.65
N LEU A 224 2.74 -37.96 -17.55
CA LEU A 224 3.23 -37.61 -16.22
C LEU A 224 4.75 -37.66 -16.13
N LYS A 225 5.39 -38.68 -16.71
CA LYS A 225 6.86 -38.83 -16.69
C LYS A 225 7.54 -37.69 -17.46
N VAL A 226 7.00 -37.32 -18.61
CA VAL A 226 7.50 -36.21 -19.44
C VAL A 226 7.42 -34.89 -18.67
N VAL A 227 6.25 -34.56 -18.12
CA VAL A 227 6.04 -33.33 -17.35
C VAL A 227 6.96 -33.27 -16.11
N THR A 228 7.07 -34.37 -15.38
CA THR A 228 7.96 -34.44 -14.21
C THR A 228 9.42 -34.26 -14.58
N ALA A 229 9.89 -34.86 -15.69
CA ALA A 229 11.25 -34.69 -16.18
C ALA A 229 11.54 -33.23 -16.56
N ILE A 230 10.60 -32.57 -17.26
CA ILE A 230 10.72 -31.15 -17.60
C ILE A 230 10.83 -30.30 -16.33
N ASN A 231 9.94 -30.51 -15.36
CA ASN A 231 9.95 -29.76 -14.10
C ASN A 231 11.30 -29.89 -13.37
N HIS A 232 11.87 -31.10 -13.31
CA HIS A 232 13.17 -31.35 -12.67
C HIS A 232 14.35 -30.65 -13.33
N ARG A 233 14.25 -30.30 -14.61
CA ARG A 233 15.30 -29.60 -15.36
C ARG A 233 15.18 -28.09 -15.28
N LEU A 234 14.03 -27.54 -14.90
CA LEU A 234 13.85 -26.09 -14.80
C LEU A 234 14.55 -25.54 -13.55
N SER A 235 15.41 -24.54 -13.76
CA SER A 235 16.07 -23.83 -12.67
C SER A 235 15.06 -22.94 -11.92
N GLN A 236 15.28 -22.75 -10.62
CA GLN A 236 14.37 -22.00 -9.74
C GLN A 236 15.09 -20.82 -9.06
N THR A 237 16.31 -20.50 -9.49
CA THR A 237 17.23 -19.62 -8.75
C THR A 237 17.33 -18.20 -9.30
N THR A 238 16.90 -17.96 -10.53
CA THR A 238 17.04 -16.66 -11.21
C THR A 238 15.70 -16.18 -11.75
N ASP A 239 15.52 -14.86 -11.86
CA ASP A 239 14.27 -14.27 -12.37
C ASP A 239 13.96 -14.72 -13.80
N ASN A 240 15.00 -14.88 -14.64
CA ASN A 240 14.83 -15.44 -15.98
C ASN A 240 14.29 -16.88 -15.93
N ALA A 241 14.78 -17.69 -14.99
CA ALA A 241 14.29 -19.05 -14.82
C ALA A 241 12.84 -19.08 -14.29
N ILE A 242 12.44 -18.11 -13.45
CA ILE A 242 11.03 -17.97 -13.02
C ILE A 242 10.13 -17.63 -14.22
N ALA A 243 10.56 -16.72 -15.10
CA ALA A 243 9.82 -16.40 -16.32
C ALA A 243 9.67 -17.62 -17.25
N GLN A 244 10.71 -18.45 -17.36
CA GLN A 244 10.64 -19.73 -18.09
C GLN A 244 9.63 -20.70 -17.47
N ILE A 245 9.58 -20.78 -16.13
CA ILE A 245 8.57 -21.58 -15.42
C ILE A 245 7.16 -21.03 -15.68
N GLU A 246 6.94 -19.71 -15.64
CA GLU A 246 5.63 -19.15 -15.96
C GLU A 246 5.20 -19.46 -17.40
N CYS A 247 6.13 -19.38 -18.36
CA CYS A 247 5.86 -19.77 -19.74
C CYS A 247 5.57 -21.27 -19.88
N TRP A 248 6.33 -22.12 -19.18
CA TRP A 248 6.08 -23.56 -19.13
C TRP A 248 4.68 -23.87 -18.61
N LEU A 249 4.27 -23.29 -17.49
CA LEU A 249 2.94 -23.49 -16.92
C LEU A 249 1.84 -23.00 -17.87
N LEU A 250 2.09 -21.92 -18.61
CA LEU A 250 1.19 -21.44 -19.66
C LEU A 250 1.04 -22.45 -20.81
N LEU A 251 2.13 -22.98 -21.34
CA LEU A 251 2.08 -24.01 -22.40
C LEU A 251 1.37 -25.27 -21.91
N LEU A 252 1.67 -25.70 -20.68
CA LEU A 252 1.02 -26.85 -20.07
C LEU A 252 -0.49 -26.64 -19.94
N SER A 253 -0.94 -25.44 -19.53
CA SER A 253 -2.37 -25.09 -19.47
C SER A 253 -3.06 -25.03 -20.85
N SER A 254 -2.28 -24.91 -21.92
CA SER A 254 -2.80 -24.90 -23.30
C SER A 254 -3.09 -26.31 -23.84
N CYS A 255 -2.58 -27.35 -23.18
CA CYS A 255 -2.82 -28.74 -23.55
C CYS A 255 -4.27 -29.15 -23.24
N HIS A 256 -4.93 -29.85 -24.17
CA HIS A 256 -6.29 -30.37 -24.06
C HIS A 256 -6.45 -31.26 -22.83
N PHE A 257 -5.47 -32.11 -22.53
CA PHE A 257 -5.53 -33.02 -21.37
C PHE A 257 -5.36 -32.32 -20.01
N MET A 258 -5.09 -31.01 -20.01
CA MET A 258 -4.91 -30.18 -18.82
C MET A 258 -6.09 -29.22 -18.59
N ARG A 259 -7.14 -29.26 -19.42
CA ARG A 259 -8.29 -28.34 -19.38
C ARG A 259 -9.26 -28.56 -18.23
N ASP A 260 -9.21 -29.71 -17.58
CA ASP A 260 -10.02 -29.99 -16.39
C ASP A 260 -9.56 -29.14 -15.19
N SER A 261 -10.31 -29.17 -14.08
CA SER A 261 -9.91 -28.51 -12.83
C SER A 261 -8.45 -28.83 -12.49
N HIS A 262 -7.67 -27.77 -12.24
CA HIS A 262 -6.27 -27.89 -11.87
C HIS A 262 -6.11 -28.66 -10.56
N TYR A 263 -7.09 -28.59 -9.68
CA TYR A 263 -7.06 -29.34 -8.44
C TYR A 263 -7.33 -30.84 -8.67
N ASP A 264 -8.23 -31.21 -9.58
CA ASP A 264 -8.61 -32.61 -9.78
C ASP A 264 -7.67 -33.37 -10.74
N ASN A 265 -6.92 -32.65 -11.58
CA ASN A 265 -5.96 -33.22 -12.50
C ASN A 265 -4.68 -33.72 -11.81
N THR A 266 -4.36 -35.01 -11.97
CA THR A 266 -3.21 -35.66 -11.31
C THR A 266 -1.84 -35.11 -11.73
N ILE A 267 -1.71 -34.61 -12.97
CA ILE A 267 -0.47 -34.02 -13.47
C ILE A 267 -0.25 -32.65 -12.82
N TRP A 268 -1.29 -31.81 -12.76
CA TRP A 268 -1.22 -30.52 -12.06
C TRP A 268 -0.83 -30.68 -10.58
N ARG A 269 -1.34 -31.71 -9.90
CA ARG A 269 -0.97 -32.01 -8.51
C ARG A 269 0.52 -32.26 -8.33
N GLU A 270 1.15 -33.02 -9.21
CA GLU A 270 2.60 -33.28 -9.14
C GLU A 270 3.42 -32.04 -9.54
N VAL A 271 2.94 -31.24 -10.49
CA VAL A 271 3.55 -29.94 -10.83
C VAL A 271 3.57 -29.01 -9.61
N TYR A 272 2.44 -28.83 -8.92
CA TYR A 272 2.37 -27.96 -7.76
C TYR A 272 3.15 -28.49 -6.57
N LYS A 273 3.12 -29.79 -6.32
CA LYS A 273 3.93 -30.44 -5.29
C LYS A 273 5.43 -30.26 -5.53
N TYR A 274 5.86 -30.19 -6.79
CA TYR A 274 7.26 -29.94 -7.15
C TYR A 274 7.64 -28.47 -6.92
N PHE A 275 6.84 -27.50 -7.37
CA PHE A 275 7.22 -26.09 -7.32
C PHE A 275 6.94 -25.40 -5.98
N SER A 276 5.91 -25.81 -5.23
CA SER A 276 5.49 -25.09 -4.03
C SER A 276 6.54 -24.99 -2.90
N PRO A 277 7.47 -25.96 -2.70
CA PRO A 277 8.52 -25.82 -1.68
C PRO A 277 9.58 -24.78 -2.02
N HIS A 278 9.68 -24.39 -3.30
CA HIS A 278 10.77 -23.58 -3.81
C HIS A 278 10.35 -22.19 -4.30
N LEU A 279 9.08 -22.03 -4.70
CA LEU A 279 8.57 -20.81 -5.27
C LEU A 279 7.39 -20.26 -4.47
N ARG A 280 7.35 -18.93 -4.30
CA ARG A 280 6.20 -18.21 -3.73
C ARG A 280 5.11 -18.04 -4.78
N MET A 281 3.87 -17.86 -4.32
CA MET A 281 2.76 -17.61 -5.26
C MET A 281 2.94 -16.28 -6.01
N SER A 282 3.55 -15.28 -5.38
CA SER A 282 3.87 -13.99 -6.00
C SER A 282 4.83 -14.13 -7.19
N GLN A 283 5.76 -15.10 -7.14
CA GLN A 283 6.67 -15.41 -8.25
C GLN A 283 5.97 -16.12 -9.42
N LEU A 284 4.82 -16.74 -9.18
CA LEU A 284 3.98 -17.40 -10.19
C LEU A 284 2.66 -16.66 -10.40
N SER A 285 2.67 -15.34 -10.20
CA SER A 285 1.46 -14.52 -10.15
C SER A 285 0.66 -14.59 -11.45
N SER A 286 1.33 -14.68 -12.60
CA SER A 286 0.68 -14.80 -13.92
C SER A 286 -0.08 -16.12 -14.07
N HIS A 287 0.45 -17.20 -13.50
CA HIS A 287 -0.19 -18.52 -13.51
C HIS A 287 -1.42 -18.53 -12.60
N PHE A 288 -1.25 -18.13 -11.34
CA PHE A 288 -2.36 -18.09 -10.38
C PHE A 288 -3.48 -17.10 -10.78
N ALA A 289 -3.13 -16.03 -11.49
CA ALA A 289 -4.09 -15.07 -12.04
C ALA A 289 -5.07 -15.71 -13.04
N ARG A 290 -4.68 -16.80 -13.72
CA ARG A 290 -5.50 -17.49 -14.73
C ARG A 290 -6.42 -18.55 -14.12
N LEU A 291 -6.11 -19.04 -12.93
CA LEU A 291 -6.94 -20.01 -12.24
C LEU A 291 -8.32 -19.42 -11.91
N ASP A 292 -9.33 -20.30 -11.92
CA ASP A 292 -10.61 -19.97 -11.33
C ASP A 292 -10.47 -19.79 -9.80
N GLN A 293 -11.50 -19.24 -9.16
CA GLN A 293 -11.40 -18.92 -7.72
C GLN A 293 -11.39 -20.16 -6.82
N GLU A 294 -11.96 -21.28 -7.27
CA GLU A 294 -12.08 -22.51 -6.48
C GLU A 294 -10.76 -23.29 -6.56
N ASP A 295 -10.22 -23.47 -7.77
CA ASP A 295 -8.89 -24.03 -8.02
C ASP A 295 -7.83 -23.18 -7.33
N PHE A 296 -7.87 -21.85 -7.46
CA PHE A 296 -6.92 -20.96 -6.77
C PHE A 296 -6.91 -21.22 -5.26
N ALA A 297 -8.09 -21.26 -4.63
CA ALA A 297 -8.22 -21.47 -3.19
C ALA A 297 -7.73 -22.86 -2.77
N ARG A 298 -8.15 -23.92 -3.46
CA ARG A 298 -7.81 -25.30 -3.13
C ARG A 298 -6.32 -25.61 -3.37
N VAL A 299 -5.76 -25.10 -4.48
CA VAL A 299 -4.34 -25.24 -4.81
C VAL A 299 -3.48 -24.48 -3.80
N ALA A 300 -3.81 -23.22 -3.49
CA ALA A 300 -3.08 -22.43 -2.50
C ALA A 300 -3.10 -23.10 -1.12
N LEU A 301 -4.28 -23.56 -0.67
CA LEU A 301 -4.45 -24.23 0.61
C LEU A 301 -3.69 -25.57 0.70
N THR A 302 -3.66 -26.33 -0.38
CA THR A 302 -3.05 -27.68 -0.37
C THR A 302 -1.53 -27.64 -0.53
N TYR A 303 -1.00 -26.74 -1.37
CA TYR A 303 0.40 -26.79 -1.79
C TYR A 303 1.25 -25.65 -1.23
N TRP A 304 0.71 -24.43 -1.07
CA TRP A 304 1.49 -23.26 -0.63
C TRP A 304 1.35 -22.97 0.87
N VAL A 305 0.14 -23.08 1.43
CA VAL A 305 -0.09 -22.88 2.86
C VAL A 305 0.84 -23.74 3.75
N PRO A 306 1.07 -25.04 3.47
CA PRO A 306 1.99 -25.85 4.26
C PRO A 306 3.42 -25.30 4.34
N ASN A 307 3.83 -24.51 3.35
CA ASN A 307 5.18 -23.94 3.26
C ASN A 307 5.28 -22.54 3.88
N LEU A 308 4.16 -21.88 4.19
CA LEU A 308 4.16 -20.58 4.89
C LEU A 308 4.74 -20.65 6.31
N CYS A 309 4.63 -21.82 6.95
CA CYS A 309 5.11 -22.07 8.30
C CYS A 309 6.52 -22.69 8.36
N ALA A 310 7.19 -22.87 7.21
CA ALA A 310 8.56 -23.35 7.20
C ALA A 310 9.48 -22.26 7.82
N PRO A 311 10.33 -22.60 8.80
CA PRO A 311 11.23 -21.61 9.39
C PRO A 311 12.14 -21.06 8.30
N SER A 312 12.03 -19.75 8.04
CA SER A 312 13.07 -19.02 7.33
C SER A 312 14.38 -19.26 8.07
N THR A 313 15.42 -19.69 7.36
CA THR A 313 16.76 -20.01 7.86
C THR A 313 17.54 -18.81 8.43
N GLY A 314 16.86 -17.83 9.01
CA GLY A 314 17.48 -16.65 9.63
C GLY A 314 16.60 -16.03 10.70
N SER A 315 17.22 -15.78 11.86
CA SER A 315 16.73 -15.00 13.00
C SER A 315 15.74 -15.69 13.94
N GLY A 316 16.31 -16.42 14.90
CA GLY A 316 15.61 -16.87 16.10
C GLY A 316 15.31 -15.69 17.03
N VAL A 317 14.14 -15.07 16.87
CA VAL A 317 13.50 -14.32 17.96
C VAL A 317 12.08 -14.88 18.16
N SER A 318 11.86 -15.39 19.37
CA SER A 318 10.60 -15.97 19.81
C SER A 318 9.70 -14.84 20.30
N ALA A 319 8.73 -14.42 19.49
CA ALA A 319 7.66 -13.54 19.95
C ALA A 319 6.51 -14.43 20.47
N VAL A 320 6.38 -14.52 21.79
CA VAL A 320 5.22 -15.15 22.44
C VAL A 320 4.09 -14.11 22.48
N VAL A 321 3.12 -14.24 21.57
CA VAL A 321 1.87 -13.48 21.64
C VAL A 321 0.84 -14.35 22.35
N ARG A 322 0.29 -13.85 23.47
CA ARG A 322 -0.65 -14.57 24.33
C ARG A 322 -2.08 -14.12 23.99
N GLY A 323 -2.81 -14.93 23.21
CA GLY A 323 -4.24 -14.75 22.91
C GLY A 323 -5.16 -15.45 23.93
N LYS A 324 -6.32 -14.84 24.23
CA LYS A 324 -7.34 -15.38 25.15
C LYS A 324 -8.30 -16.31 24.39
N ALA A 325 -7.94 -17.58 24.22
CA ALA A 325 -8.83 -18.76 24.21
C ALA A 325 -8.04 -19.96 23.69
N LYS A 326 -7.86 -20.98 24.55
CA LYS A 326 -7.15 -22.25 24.28
C LYS A 326 -5.70 -22.09 23.81
N ASN A 327 -4.77 -22.18 24.77
CA ASN A 327 -3.34 -22.25 24.50
C ASN A 327 -2.97 -23.53 23.73
N PHE A 328 -2.93 -23.48 22.39
CA PHE A 328 -2.14 -24.44 21.63
C PHE A 328 -0.72 -23.90 21.50
N ARG A 329 0.22 -24.47 22.25
CA ARG A 329 1.64 -24.27 21.99
C ARG A 329 1.96 -24.97 20.68
N PHE A 330 1.97 -24.24 19.57
CA PHE A 330 2.73 -24.68 18.41
C PHE A 330 4.21 -24.62 18.79
N ARG A 331 4.80 -25.78 19.08
CA ARG A 331 6.25 -25.92 18.94
C ARG A 331 6.56 -25.50 17.50
N ARG A 332 7.35 -24.44 17.31
CA ARG A 332 7.97 -24.12 16.01
C ARG A 332 8.80 -25.33 15.59
N GLY A 333 8.15 -26.25 14.88
CA GLY A 333 8.75 -27.42 14.26
C GLY A 333 8.81 -27.20 12.74
N PRO A 334 9.86 -27.72 12.07
CA PRO A 334 9.99 -27.58 10.63
C PRO A 334 9.00 -28.51 9.95
N ARG A 335 8.30 -28.00 8.92
CA ARG A 335 7.28 -28.69 8.10
C ARG A 335 5.92 -28.81 8.79
N MET A 336 4.87 -28.27 8.16
CA MET A 336 3.49 -28.59 8.54
C MET A 336 3.29 -30.11 8.49
N ASP A 337 2.73 -30.66 9.55
CA ASP A 337 2.35 -32.08 9.60
C ASP A 337 1.35 -32.38 8.47
N MET A 338 1.54 -33.48 7.74
CA MET A 338 0.62 -33.93 6.69
C MET A 338 -0.81 -34.07 7.24
N GLU A 339 -0.92 -34.38 8.54
CA GLU A 339 -2.19 -34.44 9.25
C GLU A 339 -2.86 -33.06 9.36
N LEU A 340 -2.11 -31.99 9.63
CA LEU A 340 -2.64 -30.63 9.71
C LEU A 340 -3.12 -30.14 8.34
N ALA A 341 -2.35 -30.37 7.27
CA ALA A 341 -2.78 -30.01 5.91
C ALA A 341 -4.07 -30.74 5.49
N SER A 342 -4.24 -31.99 5.93
CA SER A 342 -5.46 -32.77 5.69
C SER A 342 -6.65 -32.22 6.47
N ARG A 343 -6.45 -31.82 7.73
CA ARG A 343 -7.48 -31.18 8.57
C ARG A 343 -7.92 -29.83 8.02
N LEU A 344 -6.99 -28.97 7.61
CA LEU A 344 -7.31 -27.67 6.99
C LEU A 344 -8.17 -27.85 5.73
N ASN A 345 -7.83 -28.83 4.89
CA ASN A 345 -8.62 -29.14 3.70
C ASN A 345 -10.02 -29.69 4.04
N ALA A 346 -10.15 -30.51 5.08
CA ALA A 346 -11.44 -31.01 5.54
C ALA A 346 -12.32 -29.87 6.06
N ASP A 347 -11.76 -29.00 6.92
CA ASP A 347 -12.48 -27.86 7.48
C ASP A 347 -12.86 -26.83 6.41
N PHE A 348 -12.00 -26.62 5.41
CA PHE A 348 -12.34 -25.81 4.24
C PHE A 348 -13.55 -26.39 3.50
N LYS A 349 -13.57 -27.70 3.24
CA LYS A 349 -14.71 -28.35 2.55
C LYS A 349 -16.00 -28.23 3.36
N ILE A 350 -15.94 -28.44 4.68
CA ILE A 350 -17.10 -28.32 5.58
C ILE A 350 -17.62 -26.87 5.58
N LEU A 351 -16.74 -25.89 5.78
CA LEU A 351 -17.13 -24.48 5.77
C LEU A 351 -17.73 -24.06 4.41
N ARG A 352 -17.16 -24.59 3.32
CA ARG A 352 -17.63 -24.35 1.96
C ARG A 352 -19.02 -24.91 1.75
N SER A 353 -19.27 -26.17 2.13
CA SER A 353 -20.59 -26.81 1.99
C SER A 353 -21.66 -26.11 2.82
N GLU A 354 -21.38 -25.81 4.10
CA GLU A 354 -22.31 -25.10 4.98
C GLU A 354 -22.76 -23.75 4.40
N ARG A 355 -21.84 -23.01 3.77
CA ARG A 355 -22.13 -21.71 3.17
C ARG A 355 -22.89 -21.80 1.85
N MET A 356 -22.59 -22.82 1.05
CA MET A 356 -23.35 -23.09 -0.19
C MET A 356 -24.79 -23.48 0.15
N GLU A 357 -25.02 -24.29 1.18
CA GLU A 357 -26.37 -24.65 1.67
C GLU A 357 -27.12 -23.45 2.25
N ALA A 358 -26.45 -22.60 3.03
CA ALA A 358 -27.02 -21.37 3.56
C ALA A 358 -27.45 -20.38 2.45
N GLU A 359 -26.77 -20.42 1.30
CA GLU A 359 -27.12 -19.62 0.13
C GLU A 359 -28.36 -20.15 -0.59
N GLU A 360 -28.44 -21.47 -0.81
CA GLU A 360 -29.59 -22.09 -1.46
C GLU A 360 -30.89 -21.79 -0.70
N THR A 361 -30.80 -21.82 0.63
CA THR A 361 -31.93 -21.53 1.52
C THR A 361 -32.28 -20.04 1.60
N SER A 362 -31.33 -19.13 1.35
CA SER A 362 -31.53 -17.68 1.55
C SER A 362 -31.37 -16.85 0.27
N GLN A 363 -32.48 -16.59 -0.44
CA GLN A 363 -32.52 -15.64 -1.57
C GLN A 363 -32.04 -14.22 -1.20
N TRP A 364 -32.13 -13.83 0.07
CA TRP A 364 -31.64 -12.56 0.58
C TRP A 364 -30.11 -12.47 0.59
N LEU A 365 -29.42 -13.54 0.98
CA LEU A 365 -27.95 -13.61 0.99
C LEU A 365 -27.37 -13.47 -0.44
N LYS A 366 -28.04 -14.05 -1.45
CA LYS A 366 -27.68 -13.93 -2.87
C LYS A 366 -27.58 -12.48 -3.37
N ARG A 367 -28.40 -11.57 -2.84
CA ARG A 367 -28.48 -10.18 -3.33
C ARG A 367 -27.54 -9.21 -2.61
N LYS A 368 -27.25 -9.43 -1.33
CA LYS A 368 -26.63 -8.40 -0.48
C LYS A 368 -25.12 -8.56 -0.26
N HIS A 369 -24.55 -9.77 -0.40
CA HIS A 369 -23.15 -10.05 -0.05
C HIS A 369 -22.41 -10.97 -1.04
N ARG A 370 -22.17 -10.53 -2.29
CA ARG A 370 -21.38 -11.29 -3.29
C ARG A 370 -19.94 -11.66 -2.85
N TRP A 371 -19.40 -11.03 -1.82
CA TRP A 371 -18.06 -11.30 -1.28
C TRP A 371 -18.05 -12.43 -0.23
N VAL A 372 -19.21 -12.79 0.34
CA VAL A 372 -19.36 -13.87 1.35
C VAL A 372 -19.13 -15.26 0.75
N GLN A 373 -19.29 -15.38 -0.58
CA GLN A 373 -19.28 -16.65 -1.32
C GLN A 373 -17.93 -16.98 -1.96
N LYS A 374 -16.89 -16.18 -1.66
CA LYS A 374 -15.59 -16.36 -2.29
C LYS A 374 -14.83 -17.50 -1.63
N PRO A 375 -14.37 -18.53 -2.38
CA PRO A 375 -13.57 -19.63 -1.81
C PRO A 375 -12.35 -19.12 -1.05
N LEU A 376 -11.77 -18.01 -1.51
CA LEU A 376 -10.67 -17.35 -0.83
C LEU A 376 -11.01 -16.87 0.59
N ARG A 377 -12.24 -16.39 0.82
CA ARG A 377 -12.71 -16.05 2.18
C ARG A 377 -12.66 -17.28 3.07
N ASP A 378 -13.15 -18.41 2.56
CA ASP A 378 -13.22 -19.67 3.29
C ASP A 378 -11.82 -20.16 3.68
N VAL A 379 -10.85 -20.06 2.77
CA VAL A 379 -9.44 -20.32 3.06
C VAL A 379 -8.93 -19.40 4.16
N LEU A 380 -9.12 -18.08 4.04
CA LEU A 380 -8.62 -17.12 5.03
C LEU A 380 -9.20 -17.36 6.42
N VAL A 381 -10.49 -17.67 6.51
CA VAL A 381 -11.19 -18.00 7.76
C VAL A 381 -10.62 -19.28 8.38
N VAL A 382 -10.44 -20.34 7.60
CA VAL A 382 -9.82 -21.58 8.08
C VAL A 382 -8.41 -21.30 8.61
N LEU A 383 -7.59 -20.55 7.87
CA LEU A 383 -6.24 -20.19 8.33
C LEU A 383 -6.25 -19.35 9.62
N ALA A 384 -7.21 -18.42 9.77
CA ALA A 384 -7.37 -17.62 10.98
C ALA A 384 -7.76 -18.47 12.19
N ARG A 385 -8.66 -19.44 12.03
CA ARG A 385 -9.08 -20.38 13.10
C ARG A 385 -7.93 -21.22 13.65
N TYR A 386 -6.94 -21.48 12.82
CA TYR A 386 -5.73 -22.22 13.18
C TYR A 386 -4.56 -21.30 13.59
N GLU A 387 -4.80 -20.00 13.76
CA GLU A 387 -3.79 -18.99 14.14
C GLU A 387 -2.57 -18.94 13.20
N MET A 388 -2.78 -19.22 11.91
CA MET A 388 -1.72 -19.23 10.91
C MET A 388 -1.26 -17.79 10.56
N PRO A 389 0.04 -17.58 10.23
CA PRO A 389 0.53 -16.27 9.83
C PRO A 389 -0.03 -15.86 8.46
N LEU A 390 -1.11 -15.08 8.47
CA LEU A 390 -1.83 -14.66 7.26
C LEU A 390 -1.13 -13.57 6.45
N GLU A 391 -0.24 -12.80 7.05
CA GLU A 391 0.29 -11.56 6.45
C GLU A 391 1.05 -11.81 5.14
N GLN A 392 2.01 -12.75 5.14
CA GLN A 392 2.78 -13.08 3.93
C GLN A 392 1.89 -13.70 2.84
N PHE A 393 0.92 -14.53 3.22
CA PHE A 393 -0.04 -15.12 2.29
C PHE A 393 -0.92 -14.07 1.61
N LEU A 394 -1.39 -13.09 2.39
CA LEU A 394 -2.19 -11.98 1.88
C LEU A 394 -1.38 -11.06 0.95
N LEU A 395 -0.09 -10.83 1.23
CA LEU A 395 0.80 -10.10 0.33
C LEU A 395 0.96 -10.84 -1.00
N ASP A 396 1.17 -12.16 -0.96
CA ASP A 396 1.27 -12.97 -2.17
C ASP A 396 -0.04 -12.94 -2.98
N ILE A 397 -1.21 -13.01 -2.33
CA ILE A 397 -2.51 -12.86 -2.98
C ILE A 397 -2.66 -11.49 -3.66
N CYS A 398 -2.20 -10.42 -3.00
CA CYS A 398 -2.22 -9.08 -3.59
C CYS A 398 -1.41 -9.02 -4.89
N GLU A 399 -0.23 -9.64 -4.93
CA GLU A 399 0.59 -9.71 -6.15
C GLU A 399 -0.08 -10.56 -7.24
N VAL A 400 -0.68 -11.69 -6.89
CA VAL A 400 -1.50 -12.49 -7.84
C VAL A 400 -2.66 -11.67 -8.41
N PHE A 401 -3.32 -10.86 -7.59
CA PHE A 401 -4.42 -10.01 -8.04
C PHE A 401 -3.96 -8.87 -8.94
N LYS A 402 -2.77 -8.31 -8.68
CA LYS A 402 -2.15 -7.29 -9.54
C LYS A 402 -1.74 -7.82 -10.91
N ALA A 403 -1.43 -9.12 -11.02
CA ALA A 403 -1.14 -9.78 -12.30
C ALA A 403 -2.38 -10.02 -13.19
N LYS A 404 -3.61 -9.84 -12.67
CA LYS A 404 -4.83 -9.90 -13.49
C LYS A 404 -4.95 -8.67 -14.41
N LEU A 405 -5.87 -8.74 -15.37
CA LEU A 405 -6.17 -7.63 -16.28
C LEU A 405 -6.41 -6.30 -15.51
N PRO A 406 -5.81 -5.17 -15.94
CA PRO A 406 -5.78 -3.92 -15.16
C PRO A 406 -7.15 -3.42 -14.66
N PHE A 407 -8.22 -3.63 -15.44
CA PHE A 407 -9.57 -3.20 -15.09
C PHE A 407 -10.25 -4.04 -14.00
N LEU A 408 -9.74 -5.24 -13.70
CA LEU A 408 -10.25 -6.11 -12.64
C LEU A 408 -9.52 -5.91 -11.30
N VAL A 409 -8.25 -5.50 -11.34
CA VAL A 409 -7.35 -5.44 -10.18
C VAL A 409 -7.98 -4.67 -9.01
N ASP A 410 -8.46 -3.47 -9.26
CA ASP A 410 -8.99 -2.59 -8.22
C ASP A 410 -10.27 -3.18 -7.58
N GLY A 411 -11.10 -3.86 -8.36
CA GLY A 411 -12.28 -4.56 -7.85
C GLY A 411 -11.92 -5.77 -6.98
N LEU A 412 -10.89 -6.52 -7.36
CA LEU A 412 -10.41 -7.70 -6.63
C LEU A 412 -9.74 -7.31 -5.31
N LEU A 413 -8.84 -6.33 -5.33
CA LEU A 413 -8.19 -5.80 -4.12
C LEU A 413 -9.21 -5.18 -3.16
N TRP A 414 -10.22 -4.46 -3.68
CA TRP A 414 -11.29 -3.93 -2.84
C TRP A 414 -12.14 -5.05 -2.24
N THR A 415 -12.41 -6.12 -3.00
CA THR A 415 -13.13 -7.28 -2.49
C THR A 415 -12.34 -7.99 -1.39
N LEU A 416 -11.02 -8.15 -1.57
CA LEU A 416 -10.13 -8.71 -0.55
C LEU A 416 -10.16 -7.89 0.74
N TYR A 417 -10.01 -6.57 0.62
CA TYR A 417 -10.13 -5.66 1.77
C TYR A 417 -11.48 -5.83 2.47
N ARG A 418 -12.58 -5.89 1.73
CA ARG A 418 -13.92 -6.06 2.29
C ARG A 418 -14.12 -7.40 2.99
N ILE A 419 -13.51 -8.48 2.48
CA ILE A 419 -13.51 -9.78 3.14
C ILE A 419 -12.81 -9.66 4.51
N LEU A 420 -11.63 -9.02 4.54
CA LEU A 420 -10.85 -8.86 5.77
C LEU A 420 -11.47 -7.89 6.79
N ASP A 421 -12.14 -6.83 6.33
CA ASP A 421 -12.72 -5.77 7.16
C ASP A 421 -14.09 -6.14 7.76
N LEU A 422 -14.86 -6.98 7.07
CA LEU A 422 -16.23 -7.32 7.48
C LEU A 422 -16.40 -8.71 8.09
N ASP A 423 -15.46 -9.61 7.88
CA ASP A 423 -15.52 -10.93 8.50
C ASP A 423 -15.09 -10.84 9.96
N PRO A 424 -15.91 -11.29 10.94
CA PRO A 424 -15.57 -11.19 12.35
C PRO A 424 -14.36 -12.05 12.76
N GLU A 425 -13.99 -13.06 11.99
CA GLU A 425 -12.82 -13.91 12.26
C GLU A 425 -11.53 -13.37 11.64
N LEU A 426 -11.63 -12.38 10.76
CA LEU A 426 -10.51 -11.80 10.04
C LEU A 426 -10.21 -10.39 10.53
N HIS A 427 -8.96 -9.98 10.27
CA HIS A 427 -8.47 -8.66 10.61
C HIS A 427 -7.60 -8.21 9.43
N VAL A 428 -7.60 -6.92 9.11
CA VAL A 428 -6.72 -6.38 8.06
C VAL A 428 -5.33 -6.13 8.68
N PRO A 429 -4.27 -6.83 8.24
CA PRO A 429 -2.93 -6.56 8.75
C PRO A 429 -2.43 -5.16 8.30
N PRO A 430 -1.63 -4.45 9.12
CA PRO A 430 -1.15 -3.11 8.79
C PRO A 430 -0.39 -3.04 7.45
N ALA A 431 0.48 -4.02 7.16
CA ALA A 431 1.23 -4.05 5.89
C ALA A 431 0.31 -4.19 4.67
N ILE A 432 -0.76 -4.99 4.78
CA ILE A 432 -1.76 -5.14 3.72
C ILE A 432 -2.52 -3.84 3.53
N ALA A 433 -2.97 -3.22 4.61
CA ALA A 433 -3.70 -1.96 4.52
C ALA A 433 -2.84 -0.85 3.92
N SER A 434 -1.57 -0.74 4.32
CA SER A 434 -0.60 0.20 3.76
C SER A 434 -0.36 -0.05 2.26
N SER A 435 -0.09 -1.31 1.87
CA SER A 435 0.06 -1.71 0.46
C SER A 435 -1.16 -1.34 -0.40
N LEU A 436 -2.37 -1.58 0.11
CA LEU A 436 -3.61 -1.21 -0.57
C LEU A 436 -3.80 0.31 -0.67
N ILE A 437 -3.48 1.08 0.38
CA ILE A 437 -3.54 2.54 0.35
C ILE A 437 -2.61 3.07 -0.75
N HIS A 438 -1.35 2.63 -0.78
CA HIS A 438 -0.39 3.04 -1.82
C HIS A 438 -0.86 2.66 -3.23
N HIS A 439 -1.41 1.46 -3.42
CA HIS A 439 -1.99 1.03 -4.70
C HIS A 439 -3.07 2.01 -5.18
N TYR A 440 -4.05 2.34 -4.33
CA TYR A 440 -5.13 3.27 -4.70
C TYR A 440 -4.65 4.71 -4.85
N LEU A 441 -3.64 5.16 -4.10
CA LEU A 441 -3.07 6.51 -4.27
C LEU A 441 -2.26 6.65 -5.57
N GLY A 442 -1.74 5.54 -6.11
CA GLY A 442 -1.10 5.48 -7.43
C GLY A 442 -2.07 5.62 -8.61
N ARG A 443 -3.36 5.33 -8.41
CA ARG A 443 -4.40 5.43 -9.44
C ARG A 443 -4.93 6.86 -9.56
N GLN A 444 -4.29 7.67 -10.42
CA GLN A 444 -4.68 9.08 -10.60
C GLN A 444 -6.01 9.26 -11.32
N ASP A 445 -6.36 8.33 -12.21
CA ASP A 445 -7.51 8.44 -13.11
C ASP A 445 -8.84 7.97 -12.51
N ASP A 446 -8.82 7.33 -11.34
CA ASP A 446 -10.01 6.83 -10.68
C ASP A 446 -10.42 7.70 -9.48
N PRO A 447 -11.52 8.48 -9.57
CA PRO A 447 -12.00 9.30 -8.45
C PRO A 447 -12.44 8.44 -7.25
N GLY A 448 -12.81 7.17 -7.47
CA GLY A 448 -13.15 6.22 -6.41
C GLY A 448 -11.94 5.72 -5.62
N ALA A 449 -10.73 5.75 -6.19
CA ALA A 449 -9.53 5.19 -5.57
C ALA A 449 -9.13 5.94 -4.30
N VAL A 450 -9.07 7.28 -4.35
CA VAL A 450 -8.73 8.10 -3.18
C VAL A 450 -9.75 7.92 -2.05
N ARG A 451 -11.04 7.76 -2.40
CA ARG A 451 -12.08 7.47 -1.41
C ARG A 451 -11.90 6.10 -0.77
N ARG A 452 -11.49 5.08 -1.53
CA ARG A 452 -11.16 3.75 -1.00
C ARG A 452 -9.93 3.80 -0.08
N ALA A 453 -8.87 4.49 -0.48
CA ALA A 453 -7.68 4.69 0.34
C ALA A 453 -8.02 5.35 1.69
N TRP A 454 -8.86 6.40 1.66
CA TRP A 454 -9.37 7.03 2.88
C TRP A 454 -10.16 6.08 3.78
N LEU A 455 -11.06 5.26 3.21
CA LEU A 455 -11.83 4.29 3.99
C LEU A 455 -10.93 3.25 4.67
N ILE A 456 -9.94 2.74 3.94
CA ILE A 456 -8.96 1.78 4.47
C ILE A 456 -8.19 2.42 5.63
N PHE A 457 -7.66 3.63 5.45
CA PHE A 457 -6.94 4.34 6.52
C PHE A 457 -7.83 4.60 7.75
N LYS A 458 -9.07 5.05 7.52
CA LYS A 458 -10.02 5.35 8.59
C LYS A 458 -10.32 4.11 9.44
N ASN A 459 -10.53 2.96 8.80
CA ASN A 459 -10.89 1.71 9.48
C ASN A 459 -9.72 1.03 10.18
N ASN A 460 -8.46 1.40 9.86
CA ASN A 460 -7.26 0.73 10.39
C ASN A 460 -6.45 1.66 11.31
N PRO A 461 -6.79 1.75 12.63
CA PRO A 461 -6.19 2.68 13.58
C PRO A 461 -4.67 2.61 13.73
N THR A 462 -4.09 1.47 13.37
CA THR A 462 -2.68 1.12 13.54
C THR A 462 -1.74 1.73 12.50
N ILE A 463 -2.25 2.16 11.34
CA ILE A 463 -1.43 2.73 10.27
C ILE A 463 -1.02 4.17 10.63
N SER A 464 0.27 4.45 10.50
CA SER A 464 0.85 5.77 10.68
C SER A 464 0.49 6.69 9.51
N LEU A 465 0.20 7.96 9.80
CA LEU A 465 -0.02 8.93 8.72
C LEU A 465 1.26 9.15 7.89
N LEU A 466 2.43 9.02 8.50
CA LEU A 466 3.72 9.22 7.83
C LEU A 466 4.00 8.16 6.75
N GLU A 467 3.49 6.94 6.91
CA GLU A 467 3.55 5.91 5.86
C GLU A 467 2.67 6.28 4.65
N CYS A 468 1.64 7.10 4.85
CA CYS A 468 0.64 7.46 3.84
C CYS A 468 0.53 8.98 3.66
N SER A 469 1.66 9.69 3.63
CA SER A 469 1.73 11.16 3.59
C SER A 469 1.05 11.77 2.35
N ASP A 470 0.96 11.02 1.25
CA ASP A 470 0.27 11.45 0.02
C ASP A 470 -1.27 11.50 0.16
N LEU A 471 -1.85 10.73 1.09
CA LEU A 471 -3.30 10.62 1.27
C LEU A 471 -3.99 11.99 1.50
N PRO A 472 -3.57 12.83 2.48
CA PRO A 472 -4.18 14.14 2.70
C PRO A 472 -4.04 15.05 1.46
N LEU A 473 -2.90 15.00 0.77
CA LEU A 473 -2.66 15.83 -0.42
C LEU A 473 -3.59 15.43 -1.56
N ARG A 474 -3.73 14.13 -1.83
CA ARG A 474 -4.64 13.58 -2.84
C ARG A 474 -6.10 13.87 -2.55
N LEU A 475 -6.51 13.79 -1.28
CA LEU A 475 -7.87 14.16 -0.85
C LEU A 475 -8.17 15.61 -1.19
N ILE A 476 -7.24 16.53 -0.93
CA ILE A 476 -7.41 17.96 -1.22
C ILE A 476 -7.48 18.20 -2.74
N GLN A 477 -6.59 17.60 -3.51
CA GLN A 477 -6.57 17.71 -4.97
C GLN A 477 -7.89 17.27 -5.61
N GLN A 478 -8.47 16.15 -5.14
CA GLN A 478 -9.75 15.62 -5.64
C GLN A 478 -11.00 16.30 -5.04
N GLY A 479 -10.84 17.33 -4.20
CA GLY A 479 -11.96 18.04 -3.58
C GLY A 479 -12.62 17.32 -2.39
N GLU A 480 -12.16 16.13 -2.04
CA GLU A 480 -12.65 15.29 -0.93
C GLU A 480 -11.96 15.60 0.42
N GLY A 481 -10.98 16.51 0.42
CA GLY A 481 -10.20 16.94 1.60
C GLY A 481 -10.93 17.95 2.47
N THR A 482 -12.07 17.58 3.04
CA THR A 482 -12.77 18.42 4.03
C THR A 482 -11.92 18.62 5.29
N PRO A 483 -12.07 19.75 6.01
CA PRO A 483 -11.35 19.97 7.27
C PRO A 483 -11.48 18.80 8.24
N ASP A 484 -12.70 18.27 8.40
CA ASP A 484 -12.95 17.15 9.31
C ASP A 484 -12.12 15.91 8.98
N ARG A 485 -11.96 15.58 7.68
CA ARG A 485 -11.16 14.42 7.27
C ARG A 485 -9.67 14.69 7.43
N ILE A 486 -9.19 15.85 7.03
CA ILE A 486 -7.77 16.19 7.13
C ILE A 486 -7.35 16.28 8.60
N PHE A 487 -8.12 16.95 9.46
CA PHE A 487 -7.81 16.98 10.88
C PHE A 487 -8.07 15.65 11.58
N TYR A 488 -8.95 14.78 11.07
CA TYR A 488 -8.99 13.39 11.54
C TYR A 488 -7.68 12.66 11.26
N LEU A 489 -7.09 12.83 10.06
CA LEU A 489 -5.77 12.27 9.72
C LEU A 489 -4.67 12.85 10.63
N LEU A 490 -4.58 14.19 10.72
CA LEU A 490 -3.52 14.86 11.46
C LEU A 490 -3.57 14.62 12.98
N ASN A 491 -4.75 14.32 13.53
CA ASN A 491 -4.91 13.99 14.95
C ASN A 491 -4.67 12.49 15.26
N ARG A 492 -4.19 11.70 14.30
CA ARG A 492 -3.85 10.30 14.53
C ARG A 492 -2.76 10.20 15.59
N LYS A 493 -2.90 9.23 16.49
CA LYS A 493 -2.01 9.02 17.65
C LYS A 493 -1.27 7.69 17.56
N THR A 494 -0.65 7.39 16.42
CA THR A 494 0.28 6.24 16.39
C THR A 494 1.62 6.64 17.03
N PRO A 495 2.40 5.69 17.58
CA PRO A 495 3.69 5.99 18.21
C PRO A 495 4.69 6.67 17.27
N SER A 496 4.62 6.41 15.96
CA SER A 496 5.46 7.05 14.94
C SER A 496 5.01 8.49 14.63
N ASP A 497 3.73 8.81 14.83
CA ASP A 497 3.17 10.16 14.57
C ASP A 497 3.37 11.13 15.75
N ILE A 498 3.90 10.67 16.90
CA ILE A 498 4.04 11.47 18.13
C ILE A 498 5.50 11.51 18.59
N THR A 499 6.00 12.72 18.85
CA THR A 499 7.31 12.87 19.51
C THR A 499 7.18 12.55 21.01
N PRO A 500 7.90 11.53 21.52
CA PRO A 500 7.81 11.13 22.91
C PRO A 500 8.29 12.27 23.83
N PRO A 501 7.67 12.46 25.01
CA PRO A 501 7.97 13.58 25.90
C PRO A 501 9.45 13.75 26.24
N SER A 502 10.20 12.66 26.33
CA SER A 502 11.63 12.62 26.64
C SER A 502 12.53 13.25 25.57
N THR A 503 12.07 13.35 24.33
CA THR A 503 12.86 13.85 23.17
C THR A 503 12.47 15.26 22.73
N ARG A 504 11.54 15.90 23.46
CA ARG A 504 11.06 17.24 23.12
C ARG A 504 12.13 18.26 23.55
N HIS A 505 13.02 18.62 22.62
CA HIS A 505 13.99 19.68 22.86
C HIS A 505 13.34 21.07 22.76
N PHE A 506 13.78 21.97 23.63
CA PHE A 506 13.38 23.38 23.60
C PHE A 506 14.33 24.14 22.67
N ILE A 507 13.83 24.60 21.53
CA ILE A 507 14.53 25.60 20.71
C ILE A 507 13.91 26.96 21.07
N PRO A 508 14.63 27.83 21.79
CA PRO A 508 14.18 29.21 21.95
C PRO A 508 14.17 29.88 20.58
N PHE A 509 13.03 30.44 20.21
CA PHE A 509 12.87 31.21 18.98
C PHE A 509 13.87 32.38 18.94
N GLY A 510 14.81 32.35 17.99
CA GLY A 510 15.68 33.50 17.67
C GLY A 510 17.18 33.32 17.88
N SER A 511 17.70 32.12 18.17
CA SER A 511 19.15 31.89 18.02
C SER A 511 19.48 31.73 16.53
N GLN A 512 19.98 32.81 15.95
CA GLN A 512 20.73 32.81 14.71
C GLN A 512 21.90 31.83 14.87
N GLU A 513 21.84 30.67 14.21
CA GLU A 513 23.01 29.80 14.09
C GLU A 513 23.98 30.51 13.14
N ASP A 514 24.89 31.29 13.73
CA ASP A 514 26.08 31.77 13.03
C ASP A 514 26.94 30.54 12.67
N THR A 515 26.73 30.06 11.45
CA THR A 515 27.60 29.09 10.80
C THR A 515 28.87 29.81 10.35
N THR A 516 29.78 30.03 11.29
CA THR A 516 31.20 30.24 10.99
C THR A 516 31.99 29.03 11.46
N THR A 517 32.40 28.24 10.48
CA THR A 517 33.61 27.41 10.43
C THR A 517 34.44 27.36 11.71
N ASN A 518 34.62 26.16 12.27
CA ASN A 518 35.94 25.73 12.75
C ASN A 518 36.06 24.21 12.66
N ASN A 519 36.94 23.80 11.76
CA ASN A 519 37.69 22.55 11.84
C ASN A 519 38.46 22.47 13.17
N PHE A 520 38.92 21.26 13.48
CA PHE A 520 39.87 20.80 14.50
C PHE A 520 39.19 19.83 15.49
N THR A 521 39.21 18.54 15.16
CA THR A 521 40.25 17.55 15.54
C THR A 521 39.83 16.80 16.80
N SER A 522 39.67 15.49 16.63
CA SER A 522 39.43 14.48 17.65
C SER A 522 40.40 14.58 18.83
N PRO A 523 40.00 14.20 20.05
CA PRO A 523 40.92 13.69 21.05
C PRO A 523 40.83 12.15 21.16
N PRO A 524 41.96 11.46 21.44
CA PRO A 524 42.00 10.00 21.52
C PRO A 524 41.58 9.49 22.91
N GLN A 525 41.29 8.19 22.92
CA GLN A 525 41.06 7.34 24.09
C GLN A 525 42.28 7.34 25.04
N ASN A 526 42.04 7.30 26.36
CA ASN A 526 42.86 6.53 27.32
C ASN A 526 42.17 6.38 28.71
N HIS A 527 41.88 5.12 29.05
CA HIS A 527 42.07 4.36 30.29
C HIS A 527 41.93 4.96 31.73
N PHE A 528 41.07 4.28 32.52
CA PHE A 528 41.22 3.75 33.90
C PHE A 528 41.35 4.66 35.16
N THR A 529 40.23 4.75 35.94
CA THR A 529 39.94 4.46 37.40
C THR A 529 40.98 4.68 38.54
N PRO A 530 40.62 4.60 39.86
CA PRO A 530 39.57 5.24 40.69
C PRO A 530 40.06 5.67 42.13
N PHE A 531 39.14 6.07 43.03
CA PHE A 531 39.23 6.30 44.51
C PHE A 531 39.63 7.68 45.09
N GLY A 532 38.87 8.14 46.10
CA GLY A 532 39.39 8.96 47.21
C GLY A 532 38.56 10.17 47.70
N SER A 533 37.62 9.90 48.63
CA SER A 533 37.21 10.63 49.87
C SER A 533 37.40 12.15 50.10
N GLN A 534 36.34 12.75 50.71
CA GLN A 534 36.32 13.79 51.79
C GLN A 534 36.97 15.18 51.49
N GLU A 535 36.52 16.35 51.97
CA GLU A 535 35.57 16.77 53.01
C GLU A 535 35.25 18.29 52.81
N ASP A 536 34.30 18.77 53.60
CA ASP A 536 33.64 20.09 53.69
C ASP A 536 34.49 21.37 53.60
N THR A 537 33.93 22.47 53.06
CA THR A 537 33.45 23.62 53.88
C THR A 537 32.91 24.81 53.06
N THR A 538 31.92 25.44 53.70
CA THR A 538 31.13 26.64 53.42
C THR A 538 31.84 27.87 52.83
N THR A 539 31.16 28.60 51.95
CA THR A 539 30.84 30.04 52.14
C THR A 539 29.79 30.53 51.14
N ASN A 540 28.80 31.22 51.68
CA ASN A 540 27.75 31.95 50.98
C ASN A 540 28.35 33.08 50.13
N ASP A 541 27.84 33.28 48.91
CA ASP A 541 27.77 34.62 48.35
C ASP A 541 26.49 34.83 47.52
N LEU A 542 25.65 35.70 48.07
CA LEU A 542 24.41 36.22 47.50
C LEU A 542 24.74 37.39 46.57
N SER A 543 24.52 37.22 45.26
CA SER A 543 24.33 38.35 44.34
C SER A 543 23.29 38.03 43.26
N ALA A 544 22.05 37.83 43.70
CA ALA A 544 20.89 37.81 42.81
C ALA A 544 20.59 39.22 42.31
N SER A 545 20.90 39.48 41.04
CA SER A 545 20.37 40.64 40.30
C SER A 545 18.88 40.40 39.97
N PRO A 546 17.99 41.39 40.10
CA PRO A 546 16.56 41.19 39.85
C PRO A 546 16.31 41.02 38.36
N GLN A 547 15.92 39.81 37.95
CA GLN A 547 15.37 39.56 36.62
C GLN A 547 14.15 40.45 36.42
N ARG A 548 14.26 41.42 35.52
CA ARG A 548 13.12 42.17 34.97
C ARG A 548 12.07 41.17 34.50
N LEU A 549 10.92 41.15 35.16
CA LEU A 549 9.71 40.46 34.72
C LEU A 549 9.43 40.87 33.26
N GLN A 550 9.68 39.96 32.32
CA GLN A 550 9.27 40.17 30.93
C GLN A 550 7.75 40.01 30.82
N PRO A 551 7.07 40.82 29.98
CA PRO A 551 5.62 40.74 29.81
C PRO A 551 5.16 39.35 29.34
N LEU A 552 4.11 38.83 29.99
CA LEU A 552 3.45 37.53 29.73
C LEU A 552 2.66 37.45 28.40
N TYR A 553 2.73 38.47 27.55
CA TYR A 553 1.95 38.60 26.33
C TYR A 553 2.83 39.09 25.16
N TYR A 554 2.54 38.61 23.96
CA TYR A 554 3.02 39.24 22.73
C TYR A 554 2.32 40.61 22.52
N PRO A 555 2.90 41.53 21.71
CA PRO A 555 2.27 42.82 21.40
C PRO A 555 0.88 42.73 20.77
N ASP A 556 0.50 41.56 20.25
CA ASP A 556 -0.79 41.27 19.61
C ASP A 556 -1.84 40.69 20.57
N GLY A 557 -1.53 40.53 21.86
CA GLY A 557 -2.45 40.00 22.88
C GLY A 557 -2.49 38.46 22.98
N SER A 558 -1.65 37.75 22.22
CA SER A 558 -1.52 36.29 22.37
C SER A 558 -0.79 35.95 23.68
N PRO A 559 -1.28 35.02 24.52
CA PRO A 559 -0.56 34.61 25.71
C PRO A 559 0.79 33.98 25.32
N ARG A 560 1.89 34.46 25.92
CA ARG A 560 3.14 33.70 25.95
C ARG A 560 2.91 32.55 26.92
N LEU A 561 2.36 31.45 26.40
CA LEU A 561 2.37 30.18 27.08
C LEU A 561 3.85 29.91 27.41
N ALA A 562 4.26 29.95 28.67
CA ALA A 562 5.61 29.62 29.12
C ALA A 562 5.58 28.25 29.82
N GLY A 563 6.60 27.39 29.63
CA GLY A 563 6.89 26.30 30.58
C GLY A 563 6.63 24.83 30.19
N LEU A 564 6.61 24.43 28.91
CA LEU A 564 6.68 22.99 28.56
C LEU A 564 7.55 22.80 27.30
N PRO A 565 8.30 21.69 27.17
CA PRO A 565 8.93 21.31 25.91
C PRO A 565 7.82 20.89 24.93
N ARG A 566 7.53 21.79 23.98
CA ARG A 566 6.18 21.93 23.40
C ARG A 566 5.88 21.09 22.17
N CYS A 567 6.86 20.83 21.31
CA CYS A 567 6.56 20.20 20.03
C CYS A 567 6.16 18.74 20.24
N SER A 568 4.87 18.46 20.08
CA SER A 568 4.32 17.10 20.16
C SER A 568 4.38 16.36 18.81
N LEU A 569 4.74 17.08 17.75
CA LEU A 569 4.75 16.60 16.38
C LEU A 569 6.19 16.33 15.91
N PRO A 570 6.44 15.22 15.20
CA PRO A 570 7.72 14.98 14.55
C PRO A 570 7.88 15.87 13.31
N THR A 571 9.13 16.16 12.93
CA THR A 571 9.46 17.05 11.79
C THR A 571 8.75 16.67 10.48
N PRO A 572 8.70 15.38 10.07
CA PRO A 572 8.00 14.99 8.84
C PRO A 572 6.50 15.32 8.85
N LEU A 573 5.87 15.33 10.03
CA LEU A 573 4.45 15.69 10.16
C LEU A 573 4.24 17.20 10.07
N ILE A 574 5.20 18.00 10.56
CA ILE A 574 5.19 19.46 10.41
C ILE A 574 5.30 19.81 8.92
N ASP A 575 6.27 19.21 8.22
CA ASP A 575 6.45 19.41 6.77
C ASP A 575 5.19 19.01 5.99
N LEU A 576 4.55 17.90 6.36
CA LEU A 576 3.27 17.48 5.78
C LEU A 576 2.15 18.50 6.00
N ILE A 577 2.03 19.08 7.19
CA ILE A 577 1.01 20.10 7.49
C ILE A 577 1.24 21.36 6.64
N ASP A 578 2.49 21.74 6.43
CA ASP A 578 2.82 22.89 5.59
C ASP A 578 2.50 22.62 4.11
N LEU A 579 2.74 21.39 3.62
CA LEU A 579 2.31 20.95 2.29
C LEU A 579 0.78 20.93 2.16
N VAL A 580 0.06 20.48 3.19
CA VAL A 580 -1.41 20.50 3.26
C VAL A 580 -1.94 21.94 3.21
N ALA A 581 -1.32 22.86 3.95
CA ALA A 581 -1.65 24.27 3.91
C ALA A 581 -1.46 24.86 2.51
N TYR A 582 -0.34 24.53 1.86
CA TYR A 582 -0.06 24.94 0.49
C TYR A 582 -1.08 24.37 -0.52
N ALA A 583 -1.44 23.09 -0.38
CA ALA A 583 -2.45 22.44 -1.22
C ALA A 583 -3.82 23.14 -1.09
N TYR A 584 -4.24 23.50 0.13
CA TYR A 584 -5.47 24.27 0.34
C TYR A 584 -5.40 25.67 -0.24
N ALA A 585 -4.26 26.34 -0.13
CA ALA A 585 -4.06 27.68 -0.67
C ALA A 585 -4.15 27.71 -2.21
N THR A 586 -3.67 26.66 -2.87
CA THR A 586 -3.59 26.55 -4.34
C THR A 586 -4.80 25.92 -5.01
N GLN A 587 -5.69 25.28 -4.25
CA GLN A 587 -6.85 24.58 -4.79
C GLN A 587 -7.76 25.51 -5.64
N PRO A 588 -8.03 25.20 -6.92
CA PRO A 588 -8.74 26.11 -7.83
C PRO A 588 -10.23 26.26 -7.53
N HIS A 589 -10.87 25.20 -7.04
CA HIS A 589 -12.34 25.15 -6.87
C HIS A 589 -12.84 25.67 -5.52
N SER A 590 -11.95 26.12 -4.62
CA SER A 590 -12.34 26.73 -3.35
C SER A 590 -12.52 28.24 -3.47
N SER A 591 -13.37 28.85 -2.65
CA SER A 591 -13.40 30.32 -2.55
C SER A 591 -12.23 30.81 -1.72
N SER A 592 -11.72 32.02 -2.00
CA SER A 592 -10.68 32.67 -1.19
C SER A 592 -10.95 32.63 0.32
N ARG A 593 -12.19 32.86 0.76
CA ARG A 593 -12.59 32.76 2.18
C ARG A 593 -12.40 31.34 2.74
N VAL A 594 -12.82 30.32 2.00
CA VAL A 594 -12.71 28.92 2.43
C VAL A 594 -11.24 28.49 2.43
N ALA A 595 -10.48 28.85 1.40
CA ALA A 595 -9.05 28.58 1.32
C ALA A 595 -8.30 29.20 2.50
N PHE A 596 -8.53 30.50 2.77
CA PHE A 596 -7.89 31.18 3.90
C PHE A 596 -8.24 30.54 5.24
N ARG A 597 -9.51 30.19 5.47
CA ARG A 597 -9.93 29.51 6.70
C ARG A 597 -9.22 28.18 6.90
N ARG A 598 -9.10 27.36 5.84
CA ARG A 598 -8.42 26.06 5.91
C ARG A 598 -6.93 26.20 6.22
N VAL A 599 -6.24 27.16 5.57
CA VAL A 599 -4.83 27.46 5.86
C VAL A 599 -4.67 28.00 7.28
N TRP A 600 -5.59 28.84 7.74
CA TRP A 600 -5.63 29.33 9.12
C TRP A 600 -5.77 28.19 10.13
N ASP A 601 -6.62 27.20 9.84
CA ASP A 601 -6.78 26.03 10.72
C ASP A 601 -5.47 25.22 10.81
N CYS A 602 -4.71 25.09 9.72
CA CYS A 602 -3.36 24.48 9.75
C CYS A 602 -2.38 25.30 10.61
N TYR A 603 -2.37 26.63 10.45
CA TYR A 603 -1.56 27.54 11.28
C TYR A 603 -1.88 27.38 12.77
N ARG A 604 -3.17 27.37 13.12
CA ARG A 604 -3.63 27.21 14.50
C ARG A 604 -3.25 25.83 15.05
N PHE A 605 -3.38 24.77 14.24
CA PHE A 605 -3.02 23.42 14.64
C PHE A 605 -1.53 23.29 15.03
N LEU A 606 -0.64 23.92 14.26
CA LEU A 606 0.79 23.99 14.55
C LEU A 606 1.07 24.84 15.80
N GLN A 607 0.42 26.01 15.91
CA GLN A 607 0.59 26.92 17.02
C GLN A 607 0.14 26.29 18.36
N ASP A 608 -1.01 25.63 18.38
CA ASP A 608 -1.57 24.95 19.55
C ASP A 608 -0.64 23.84 20.08
N ARG A 609 0.22 23.30 19.20
CA ARG A 609 1.21 22.26 19.51
C ARG A 609 2.64 22.78 19.63
N GLY A 610 2.82 24.11 19.58
CA GLY A 610 4.12 24.77 19.65
C GLY A 610 5.14 24.27 18.61
N ALA A 611 4.66 23.84 17.44
CA ALA A 611 5.53 23.47 16.33
C ALA A 611 6.14 24.74 15.69
N PRO A 612 7.38 24.66 15.16
CA PRO A 612 7.94 25.73 14.35
C PRO A 612 7.06 25.99 13.12
N LEU A 613 6.95 27.26 12.74
CA LEU A 613 6.21 27.67 11.55
C LEU A 613 7.21 27.87 10.40
N SER A 614 6.96 27.26 9.26
CA SER A 614 7.83 27.40 8.09
C SER A 614 7.48 28.61 7.24
N GLN A 615 8.41 28.99 6.35
CA GLN A 615 8.17 29.98 5.31
C GLN A 615 7.06 29.52 4.35
N LEU A 616 6.92 28.21 4.09
CA LEU A 616 5.89 27.66 3.21
C LEU A 616 4.48 27.95 3.73
N LEU A 617 4.26 27.85 5.05
CA LEU A 617 3.00 28.23 5.67
C LEU A 617 2.70 29.72 5.49
N SER A 618 3.72 30.57 5.67
CA SER A 618 3.58 32.03 5.48
C SER A 618 3.17 32.37 4.05
N ARG A 619 3.79 31.74 3.05
CA ARG A 619 3.45 31.87 1.62
C ARG A 619 2.06 31.35 1.31
N SER A 620 1.65 30.26 1.96
CA SER A 620 0.30 29.70 1.84
C SER A 620 -0.77 30.67 2.34
N LEU A 621 -0.50 31.38 3.45
CA LEU A 621 -1.38 32.43 3.98
C LEU A 621 -1.42 33.68 3.08
N VAL A 622 -0.30 34.08 2.49
CA VAL A 622 -0.26 35.15 1.48
C VAL A 622 -1.08 34.77 0.25
N GLN A 623 -0.89 33.56 -0.26
CA GLN A 623 -1.62 33.04 -1.42
C GLN A 623 -3.13 33.01 -1.16
N ALA A 624 -3.55 32.38 -0.06
CA ALA A 624 -4.96 32.21 0.27
C ALA A 624 -5.63 33.52 0.73
N GLY A 625 -4.93 34.34 1.51
CA GLY A 625 -5.48 35.50 2.20
C GLY A 625 -5.31 36.84 1.48
N LEU A 626 -4.32 36.98 0.60
CA LEU A 626 -4.06 38.23 -0.12
C LEU A 626 -4.23 38.04 -1.62
N LEU A 627 -3.48 37.11 -2.22
CA LEU A 627 -3.43 36.98 -3.68
C LEU A 627 -4.75 36.48 -4.27
N ARG A 628 -5.39 35.48 -3.65
CA ARG A 628 -6.67 34.94 -4.15
C ARG A 628 -7.82 35.95 -4.09
N PRO A 629 -8.11 36.63 -2.96
CA PRO A 629 -9.14 37.68 -2.97
C PRO A 629 -8.86 38.78 -3.99
N LEU A 630 -7.59 39.17 -4.18
CA LEU A 630 -7.22 40.15 -5.21
C LEU A 630 -7.51 39.65 -6.63
N LYS A 631 -7.19 38.39 -6.94
CA LYS A 631 -7.54 37.75 -8.22
C LYS A 631 -9.05 37.65 -8.41
N GLU A 632 -9.80 37.38 -7.35
CA GLU A 632 -11.27 37.36 -7.32
C GLU A 632 -11.90 38.77 -7.31
N ARG A 633 -11.09 39.85 -7.35
CA ARG A 633 -11.52 41.26 -7.25
C ARG A 633 -12.38 41.56 -6.01
N LYS A 634 -12.11 40.87 -4.91
CA LYS A 634 -12.80 41.05 -3.62
C LYS A 634 -12.06 42.06 -2.75
N TYR A 635 -12.82 42.73 -1.88
CA TYR A 635 -12.25 43.60 -0.86
C TYR A 635 -11.41 42.79 0.14
N LEU A 636 -10.19 43.26 0.41
CA LEU A 636 -9.30 42.67 1.40
C LEU A 636 -9.51 43.32 2.77
N PRO A 637 -9.92 42.56 3.81
CA PRO A 637 -9.99 43.09 5.17
C PRO A 637 -8.62 43.60 5.65
N LEU A 638 -8.61 44.78 6.27
CA LEU A 638 -7.37 45.41 6.76
C LEU A 638 -6.74 44.57 7.88
N GLU A 639 -7.55 44.04 8.79
CA GLU A 639 -7.09 43.18 9.89
C GLU A 639 -6.42 41.90 9.38
N GLN A 640 -7.03 41.23 8.40
CA GLN A 640 -6.46 40.05 7.76
C GLN A 640 -5.10 40.37 7.12
N THR A 641 -4.99 41.53 6.45
CA THR A 641 -3.73 41.94 5.81
C THR A 641 -2.65 42.27 6.83
N ARG A 642 -3.00 43.00 7.90
CA ARG A 642 -2.08 43.28 9.01
C ARG A 642 -1.58 42.00 9.66
N PHE A 643 -2.45 41.02 9.89
CA PHE A 643 -2.07 39.72 10.42
C PHE A 643 -1.10 38.96 9.50
N VAL A 644 -1.42 38.85 8.21
CA VAL A 644 -0.56 38.11 7.27
C VAL A 644 0.82 38.78 7.14
N LEU A 645 0.86 40.12 7.05
CA LEU A 645 2.11 40.87 6.98
C LEU A 645 2.95 40.76 8.25
N SER A 646 2.34 40.78 9.44
CA SER A 646 3.08 40.60 10.68
C SER A 646 3.70 39.21 10.78
N LEU A 647 3.00 38.18 10.28
CA LEU A 647 3.52 36.82 10.21
C LEU A 647 4.67 36.69 9.21
N VAL A 648 4.54 37.27 8.00
CA VAL A 648 5.62 37.31 6.99
C VAL A 648 6.83 38.06 7.53
N SER A 649 6.63 39.20 8.20
CA SER A 649 7.73 39.96 8.82
C SER A 649 8.49 39.14 9.84
N ARG A 650 7.81 38.23 10.54
CA ARG A 650 8.41 37.36 11.57
C ARG A 650 9.13 36.15 10.98
N LEU A 651 8.65 35.58 9.87
CA LEU A 651 9.17 34.32 9.30
C LEU A 651 10.11 34.51 8.11
N GLU A 652 9.89 35.54 7.29
CA GLU A 652 10.70 35.84 6.09
C GLU A 652 11.49 37.16 6.23
N GLY A 653 11.14 37.99 7.22
CA GLY A 653 11.84 39.23 7.54
C GLY A 653 11.05 40.51 7.19
N PRO A 654 11.36 41.64 7.85
CA PRO A 654 10.60 42.89 7.70
C PRO A 654 10.66 43.45 6.28
N GLU A 655 11.78 43.29 5.58
CA GLU A 655 11.93 43.77 4.20
C GLU A 655 10.95 43.11 3.23
N VAL A 656 10.73 41.80 3.40
CA VAL A 656 9.79 41.04 2.56
C VAL A 656 8.36 41.49 2.83
N ALA A 657 8.01 41.71 4.10
CA ALA A 657 6.71 42.21 4.49
C ALA A 657 6.45 43.64 3.95
N GLU A 658 7.44 44.54 4.01
CA GLU A 658 7.31 45.88 3.43
C GLU A 658 7.12 45.85 1.91
N ARG A 659 7.88 45.02 1.20
CA ARG A 659 7.73 44.84 -0.25
C ARG A 659 6.33 44.30 -0.58
N LEU A 660 5.87 43.31 0.17
CA LEU A 660 4.54 42.73 -0.01
C LEU A 660 3.42 43.74 0.30
N ASP A 661 3.55 44.56 1.34
CA ASP A 661 2.58 45.61 1.67
C ASP A 661 2.44 46.64 0.54
N ARG A 662 3.57 47.08 -0.04
CA ARG A 662 3.58 47.97 -1.22
C ARG A 662 2.84 47.34 -2.41
N LEU A 663 3.13 46.07 -2.72
CA LEU A 663 2.47 45.35 -3.82
C LEU A 663 0.96 45.19 -3.58
N VAL A 664 0.55 44.84 -2.36
CA VAL A 664 -0.86 44.71 -1.99
C VAL A 664 -1.57 46.07 -2.07
N TRP A 665 -0.91 47.15 -1.64
CA TRP A 665 -1.43 48.51 -1.72
C TRP A 665 -1.65 48.95 -3.17
N ASP A 666 -0.69 48.69 -4.05
CA ASP A 666 -0.80 49.02 -5.47
C ASP A 666 -1.87 48.18 -6.18
N ALA A 667 -1.95 46.88 -5.88
CA ALA A 667 -3.01 46.01 -6.38
C ALA A 667 -4.41 46.47 -5.91
N ARG A 668 -4.55 46.92 -4.67
CA ARG A 668 -5.80 47.52 -4.16
C ARG A 668 -6.17 48.81 -4.88
N ARG A 669 -5.19 49.63 -5.29
CA ARG A 669 -5.43 50.83 -6.10
C ARG A 669 -5.90 50.48 -7.51
N GLY A 670 -5.29 49.47 -8.14
CA GLY A 670 -5.66 49.00 -9.48
C GLY A 670 -7.01 48.27 -9.56
N ASN A 671 -7.42 47.56 -8.51
CA ASN A 671 -8.72 46.87 -8.43
C ASN A 671 -9.91 47.78 -8.09
N ARG A 672 -9.73 49.11 -8.07
CA ARG A 672 -10.84 50.05 -7.95
C ARG A 672 -11.71 49.95 -9.21
N ILE A 673 -12.94 49.45 -9.05
CA ILE A 673 -13.95 49.44 -10.11
C ILE A 673 -14.08 50.87 -10.66
N PRO A 674 -13.78 51.13 -11.94
CA PRO A 674 -14.01 52.43 -12.54
C PRO A 674 -15.53 52.64 -12.59
N GLY A 675 -16.06 53.52 -11.75
CA GLY A 675 -17.50 53.81 -11.68
C GLY A 675 -18.06 54.20 -10.31
N LYS A 676 -17.34 53.96 -9.20
CA LYS A 676 -17.67 54.61 -7.90
C LYS A 676 -16.59 55.62 -7.56
N ASN A 677 -16.85 56.87 -7.95
CA ASN A 677 -16.09 58.05 -7.55
C ASN A 677 -16.16 58.25 -6.03
N GLU A 678 -15.34 57.54 -5.27
CA GLU A 678 -15.06 57.88 -3.88
C GLU A 678 -13.55 57.77 -3.61
N LEU A 679 -12.80 58.68 -4.23
CA LEU A 679 -11.42 58.96 -3.85
C LEU A 679 -11.31 59.58 -2.43
N GLY A 680 -12.44 59.91 -1.79
CA GLY A 680 -12.49 60.54 -0.47
C GLY A 680 -12.92 59.66 0.70
N ASP A 681 -13.52 58.47 0.49
CA ASP A 681 -14.14 57.72 1.60
C ASP A 681 -13.20 56.69 2.27
N VAL A 682 -12.20 56.16 1.55
CA VAL A 682 -11.25 55.18 2.14
C VAL A 682 -10.23 55.85 3.05
N ASP A 683 -9.70 57.03 2.70
CA ASP A 683 -8.83 57.80 3.60
C ASP A 683 -9.62 58.38 4.78
N ARG A 684 -10.91 58.71 4.59
CA ARG A 684 -11.82 59.03 5.71
C ARG A 684 -12.09 57.84 6.61
N ARG A 685 -12.30 56.64 6.08
CA ARG A 685 -12.48 55.41 6.89
C ARG A 685 -11.20 55.01 7.62
N ARG A 686 -10.02 55.17 7.00
CA ARG A 686 -8.73 54.97 7.65
C ARG A 686 -8.52 55.97 8.79
N GLY A 687 -8.82 57.26 8.53
CA GLY A 687 -8.83 58.29 9.57
C GLY A 687 -9.86 58.03 10.68
N ALA A 688 -11.05 57.53 10.34
CA ALA A 688 -12.12 57.22 11.30
C ALA A 688 -11.83 55.96 12.13
N GLU A 689 -11.22 54.92 11.56
CA GLU A 689 -10.77 53.73 12.29
C GLU A 689 -9.58 54.05 13.19
N ASP A 690 -8.60 54.83 12.72
CA ASP A 690 -7.49 55.32 13.54
C ASP A 690 -8.01 56.23 14.66
N GLN A 691 -9.01 57.09 14.41
CA GLN A 691 -9.69 57.86 15.46
C GLN A 691 -10.50 56.99 16.42
N ARG A 692 -11.11 55.89 15.97
CA ARG A 692 -11.82 54.93 16.83
C ARG A 692 -10.87 54.15 17.72
N LEU A 693 -9.71 53.77 17.21
CA LEU A 693 -8.65 53.09 17.96
C LEU A 693 -8.01 54.03 18.98
N VAL A 694 -7.72 55.28 18.59
CA VAL A 694 -7.28 56.33 19.52
C VAL A 694 -8.34 56.58 20.59
N GLY A 695 -9.62 56.66 20.24
CA GLY A 695 -10.73 56.81 21.18
C GLY A 695 -10.88 55.64 22.17
N LYS A 696 -10.67 54.39 21.72
CA LYS A 696 -10.66 53.20 22.61
C LYS A 696 -9.45 53.16 23.54
N VAL A 697 -8.27 53.58 23.07
CA VAL A 697 -7.07 53.67 23.89
C VAL A 697 -7.22 54.79 24.93
N TYR A 698 -7.69 55.98 24.53
CA TYR A 698 -7.96 57.08 25.46
C TYR A 698 -9.11 56.77 26.44
N GLY A 699 -10.16 56.06 26.01
CA GLY A 699 -11.24 55.61 26.88
C GLY A 699 -10.79 54.61 27.96
N ARG A 700 -9.82 53.74 27.64
CA ARG A 700 -9.17 52.87 28.64
C ARG A 700 -8.23 53.63 29.58
N PHE A 701 -7.60 54.72 29.12
CA PHE A 701 -6.78 55.59 29.98
C PHE A 701 -7.62 56.49 30.90
N GLN A 702 -8.83 56.91 30.48
CA GLN A 702 -9.77 57.65 31.33
C GLN A 702 -10.40 56.79 32.44
N ALA A 703 -10.68 55.51 32.17
CA ALA A 703 -11.19 54.59 33.18
C ALA A 703 -10.17 54.23 34.28
N GLY A 704 -8.88 54.56 34.08
CA GLY A 704 -7.78 54.25 35.00
C GLY A 704 -7.40 55.36 35.99
N GLY A 705 -8.21 56.41 36.14
CA GLY A 705 -8.16 57.30 37.31
C GLY A 705 -6.82 57.98 37.64
N ARG A 706 -6.02 58.40 36.64
CA ARG A 706 -4.85 59.27 36.89
C ARG A 706 -4.74 60.36 35.82
N LEU A 707 -5.22 61.55 36.16
CA LEU A 707 -4.92 62.78 35.43
C LEU A 707 -4.54 63.85 36.46
N ARG A 708 -3.25 64.21 36.47
CA ARG A 708 -2.83 65.57 36.78
C ARG A 708 -1.84 66.01 35.70
N PHE A 709 -2.29 67.03 34.96
CA PHE A 709 -1.57 67.85 33.99
C PHE A 709 -1.19 67.22 32.64
N ALA A 710 -2.03 67.46 31.63
CA ALA A 710 -1.56 67.68 30.27
C ALA A 710 -2.47 68.68 29.55
N VAL A 711 -1.84 69.77 29.10
CA VAL A 711 -2.40 70.96 28.47
C VAL A 711 -3.09 70.64 27.15
N VAL A 712 -4.26 71.24 26.95
CA VAL A 712 -5.04 71.20 25.70
C VAL A 712 -4.28 71.97 24.62
N GLY A 713 -4.04 71.34 23.47
CA GLY A 713 -3.70 72.04 22.22
C GLY A 713 -2.27 71.85 21.70
N LYS A 714 -1.83 70.62 21.41
CA LYS A 714 -0.78 70.37 20.40
C LYS A 714 -1.07 69.07 19.62
N LYS A 715 -0.82 69.08 18.31
CA LYS A 715 -1.03 67.91 17.42
C LYS A 715 0.01 66.80 17.76
N PRO A 716 -0.36 65.50 17.74
CA PRO A 716 0.53 64.39 18.11
C PRO A 716 1.82 64.23 17.28
N ARG A 717 1.93 64.91 16.13
CA ARG A 717 3.13 64.86 15.26
C ARG A 717 4.31 65.72 15.75
N GLU A 718 4.08 66.68 16.65
CA GLU A 718 5.15 67.52 17.22
C GLU A 718 5.78 66.89 18.46
N TYR A 719 4.98 66.18 19.27
CA TYR A 719 5.45 65.47 20.46
C TYR A 719 6.48 64.36 20.15
N TRP A 720 6.39 63.72 18.97
CA TRP A 720 7.35 62.71 18.53
C TRP A 720 8.61 63.28 17.87
N ARG A 721 8.61 64.55 17.44
CA ARG A 721 9.79 65.21 16.86
C ARG A 721 10.72 65.76 17.96
N GLU A 722 10.16 66.27 19.05
CA GLU A 722 10.93 66.76 20.21
C GLU A 722 11.69 65.65 20.96
N ARG A 723 11.22 64.40 20.93
CA ARG A 723 11.89 63.28 21.62
C ARG A 723 13.07 62.66 20.87
N ARG A 724 13.29 63.00 19.60
CA ARG A 724 14.47 62.55 18.82
C ARG A 724 15.58 63.60 18.72
N GLY A 725 15.38 64.80 19.28
CA GLY A 725 16.29 65.94 19.10
C GLY A 725 16.91 66.47 20.39
N VAL A 726 17.28 65.63 21.37
CA VAL A 726 18.11 66.08 22.51
C VAL A 726 19.02 64.95 22.98
N LYS A 727 20.22 64.84 22.39
CA LYS A 727 21.44 64.36 23.06
C LYS A 727 22.67 65.00 22.42
N HIS A 728 23.32 65.85 23.23
CA HIS A 728 24.70 66.35 23.21
C HIS A 728 24.85 67.85 22.99
N LEU A 729 24.98 68.56 24.12
CA LEU A 729 26.08 69.50 24.38
C LEU A 729 26.08 69.79 25.89
N ARG A 730 26.93 69.04 26.61
CA ARG A 730 27.50 69.45 27.90
C ARG A 730 28.68 70.34 27.53
N VAL A 731 28.63 71.61 27.93
CA VAL A 731 29.81 72.49 27.97
C VAL A 731 30.01 72.83 29.43
N ASP A 732 31.11 72.32 29.98
CA ASP A 732 31.65 72.69 31.28
C ASP A 732 32.19 74.13 31.22
N ARG A 733 31.92 74.88 32.29
CA ARG A 733 32.48 76.22 32.56
C ARG A 733 33.63 76.08 33.55
N SER A 734 34.84 76.37 33.09
CA SER A 734 35.99 76.93 33.83
C SER A 734 36.96 77.36 32.71
N GLY A 735 37.25 78.61 32.44
CA GLY A 735 37.66 79.71 33.31
C GLY A 735 39.05 80.17 32.84
N VAL A 736 39.31 81.48 32.89
CA VAL A 736 40.60 82.19 32.70
C VAL A 736 40.87 82.82 31.32
N ASP A 737 40.61 84.14 31.27
CA ASP A 737 41.50 85.26 30.87
C ASP A 737 42.57 85.12 29.77
N ARG A 738 42.53 85.99 28.75
CA ARG A 738 43.33 87.23 28.59
C ARG A 738 43.38 87.70 27.13
N ASP A 739 43.17 89.01 26.95
CA ASP A 739 43.79 89.97 26.02
C ASP A 739 44.21 89.53 24.62
N ALA A 740 43.68 90.20 23.59
CA ALA A 740 44.44 91.24 22.85
C ALA A 740 43.66 91.75 21.61
N THR A 741 43.64 93.09 21.52
CA THR A 741 43.36 94.00 20.37
C THR A 741 41.99 94.05 19.74
#